data_AF-A0A9P7MR84-F1
#
_entry.id   AF-A0A9P7MR84-F1
#
_cell.length_a   1.000
_cell.length_b   1.000
_cell.length_c   1.000
_cell.angle_alpha   90.00
_cell.angle_beta   90.00
_cell.angle_gamma   90.00
#
_symmetry.space_group_name_H-M   'P 1'
#
loop_
_entity.id
_entity.type
_entity.pdbx_description
1 polymer ?
#
loop_
_entity_poly.entity_id
_entity_poly.type
_entity_poly.pdbx_seq_one_letter_code
_entity_poly.pdbx_strand_id
1 'polypeptide(L)'
;MAVPSGRTLFKKKDGILTLASDFQIVTWTPNSGGPPTVSLPVANITNLQQTPETSAKVMLKVFEKSENTSEPATYLFHFNTPNAKEEAKAVKDVLSKILADIRSNDSSLPRPSVGTPTVRGASTPAAGGGGGGASASMALTSAVKSQSGSSERWLDDNQLKNDIELQQSLMKKDKSLHQTYVEAISTKPDSISGPAFNTQFWSTRTNLLRAHAIEINQKKGPYNVLSTVKPRTVDGELKLNISVEQVQMMFVQHPLIKRIYNENVPKFSEAEFWSRFFLSRLSKKLRGERVTEHDSQDLLFDKYDVSENTQNVQSKIMAQSVPRMIDLEGNEENQGGFRTGNAKDIEMRPRANIPIVKTLNSLSEKIMANVAPSDKYHQSADGGGFSELVLRDLAGDAPDQRIALNVKEQTKFFSTQDKEPSKNARIFASQTPMEVLSKVRDTLTRFATDSAEGASLQAAIAFADSDSEDEDGDKLMQVGSRNAIKAAEKDVMNGVLQQRAQKYGDSGDATMPMGLPVPITEKCTLTHATSIEFLHQFWTAFLSGDADRASELQYLAESLQNSVARISAVADEADAERDTTIRKRKVEIREHFQRTGKKIRWKAEMVGGGRDAVVNLLQPVLDALQRGQDDYSRALAAEGVRISTEG
;
A
#
# COMPACT_ATOMS: atom_id res chain seq x y z
N MET A 1 -17.47 -35.80 -19.60
CA MET A 1 -17.00 -35.79 -21.01
C MET A 1 -16.31 -37.11 -21.28
N ALA A 2 -16.54 -37.77 -22.42
CA ALA A 2 -15.78 -38.96 -22.78
C ALA A 2 -14.31 -38.57 -23.01
N VAL A 3 -13.36 -39.33 -22.47
CA VAL A 3 -11.92 -39.06 -22.63
C VAL A 3 -11.54 -39.44 -24.06
N PRO A 4 -11.22 -38.49 -24.95
CA PRO A 4 -10.80 -38.83 -26.30
C PRO A 4 -9.40 -39.47 -26.23
N SER A 5 -9.23 -40.55 -26.97
CA SER A 5 -7.94 -41.22 -27.15
C SER A 5 -7.62 -41.29 -28.63
N GLY A 6 -6.36 -41.07 -28.98
CA GLY A 6 -5.91 -41.11 -30.37
C GLY A 6 -4.62 -41.91 -30.51
N ARG A 7 -4.56 -42.83 -31.47
CA ARG A 7 -3.33 -43.59 -31.75
C ARG A 7 -2.41 -42.74 -32.61
N THR A 8 -1.21 -42.50 -32.11
CA THR A 8 -0.26 -41.53 -32.67
C THR A 8 1.17 -42.03 -32.67
N LEU A 9 1.88 -41.72 -33.75
CA LEU A 9 3.32 -41.85 -33.91
C LEU A 9 4.00 -40.57 -33.40
N PHE A 10 4.86 -40.70 -32.39
CA PHE A 10 5.71 -39.64 -31.88
C PHE A 10 7.18 -40.05 -31.97
N LYS A 11 8.04 -39.23 -32.60
CA LYS A 11 9.46 -39.55 -32.86
C LYS A 11 9.68 -40.98 -33.42
N LYS A 12 8.85 -41.39 -34.39
CA LYS A 12 8.83 -42.73 -35.02
C LYS A 12 8.44 -43.90 -34.11
N LYS A 13 7.97 -43.66 -32.88
CA LYS A 13 7.43 -44.68 -31.97
C LYS A 13 5.91 -44.64 -31.96
N ASP A 14 5.27 -45.81 -31.97
CA ASP A 14 3.81 -45.96 -31.92
C ASP A 14 3.30 -45.90 -30.49
N GLY A 15 2.19 -45.19 -30.26
CA GLY A 15 1.64 -44.95 -28.94
C GLY A 15 0.25 -44.34 -28.95
N ILE A 16 -0.30 -44.09 -27.76
CA ILE A 16 -1.64 -43.56 -27.55
C ILE A 16 -1.52 -42.20 -26.86
N LEU A 17 -2.14 -41.19 -27.45
CA LEU A 17 -2.34 -39.88 -26.87
C LEU A 17 -3.69 -39.87 -26.14
N THR A 18 -3.67 -39.64 -24.84
CA THR A 18 -4.86 -39.58 -23.98
C THR A 18 -4.82 -38.34 -23.10
N LEU A 19 -5.98 -37.87 -22.67
CA LEU A 19 -6.07 -36.93 -21.56
C LEU A 19 -6.25 -37.71 -20.26
N ALA A 20 -5.62 -37.25 -19.18
CA ALA A 20 -5.91 -37.76 -17.84
C ALA A 20 -7.39 -37.48 -17.48
N SER A 21 -7.94 -38.26 -16.55
CA SER A 21 -9.36 -38.18 -16.14
C SER A 21 -9.75 -36.82 -15.54
N ASP A 22 -8.77 -36.06 -15.07
CA ASP A 22 -8.89 -34.70 -14.54
C ASP A 22 -8.87 -33.62 -15.64
N PHE A 23 -8.61 -33.99 -16.90
CA PHE A 23 -8.43 -33.09 -18.05
C PHE A 23 -7.31 -32.04 -17.90
N GLN A 24 -6.42 -32.22 -16.91
CA GLN A 24 -5.34 -31.26 -16.62
C GLN A 24 -4.02 -31.64 -17.29
N ILE A 25 -3.84 -32.92 -17.63
CA ILE A 25 -2.60 -33.45 -18.19
C ILE A 25 -2.88 -34.21 -19.48
N VAL A 26 -2.14 -33.88 -20.53
CA VAL A 26 -2.08 -34.66 -21.78
C VAL A 26 -0.93 -35.65 -21.67
N THR A 27 -1.23 -36.93 -21.78
CA THR A 27 -0.26 -38.01 -21.69
C THR A 27 -0.12 -38.75 -23.01
N TRP A 28 1.11 -39.03 -23.41
CA TRP A 28 1.41 -39.94 -24.52
C TRP A 28 2.12 -41.17 -23.99
N THR A 29 1.54 -42.34 -24.26
CA THR A 29 2.02 -43.64 -23.79
C THR A 29 2.48 -44.49 -24.98
N PRO A 30 3.72 -45.01 -25.00
CA PRO A 30 4.16 -45.89 -26.08
C PRO A 30 3.47 -47.26 -25.98
N ASN A 31 3.10 -47.84 -27.13
CA ASN A 31 2.42 -49.14 -27.20
C ASN A 31 3.32 -50.33 -26.78
N SER A 32 4.61 -50.06 -26.54
CA SER A 32 5.61 -51.03 -26.08
C SER A 32 5.61 -51.28 -24.55
N GLY A 33 4.56 -50.84 -23.82
CA GLY A 33 4.34 -51.23 -22.42
C GLY A 33 5.20 -50.53 -21.37
N GLY A 34 5.37 -49.21 -21.45
CA GLY A 34 6.15 -48.41 -20.49
C GLY A 34 5.40 -47.21 -19.92
N PRO A 35 5.98 -46.50 -18.91
CA PRO A 35 5.41 -45.27 -18.36
C PRO A 35 5.25 -44.17 -19.43
N PRO A 36 4.35 -43.20 -19.23
CA PRO A 36 4.09 -42.14 -20.20
C PRO A 36 5.38 -41.39 -20.54
N THR A 37 5.76 -41.41 -21.81
CA THR A 37 7.03 -40.81 -22.28
C THR A 37 6.91 -39.29 -22.40
N VAL A 38 5.68 -38.77 -22.56
CA VAL A 38 5.39 -37.34 -22.61
C VAL A 38 4.19 -37.07 -21.72
N SER A 39 4.34 -36.15 -20.76
CA SER A 39 3.30 -35.70 -19.85
C SER A 39 3.30 -34.17 -19.88
N LEU A 40 2.29 -33.58 -20.51
CA LEU A 40 2.19 -32.15 -20.76
C LEU A 40 1.05 -31.57 -19.93
N PRO A 41 1.32 -30.66 -18.97
CA PRO A 41 0.28 -29.90 -18.28
C PRO A 41 -0.46 -29.01 -19.28
N VAL A 42 -1.78 -29.05 -19.32
CA VAL A 42 -2.60 -28.27 -20.27
C VAL A 42 -2.39 -26.77 -20.08
N ALA A 43 -2.10 -26.32 -18.86
CA ALA A 43 -1.77 -24.93 -18.53
C ALA A 43 -0.52 -24.40 -19.25
N ASN A 44 0.43 -25.27 -19.62
CA ASN A 44 1.67 -24.89 -20.27
C ASN A 44 1.54 -24.87 -21.81
N ILE A 45 0.39 -25.26 -22.35
CA ILE A 45 0.15 -25.32 -23.80
C ILE A 45 -0.26 -23.94 -24.32
N THR A 46 0.56 -23.36 -25.19
CA THR A 46 0.35 -22.01 -25.74
C THR A 46 -0.51 -22.02 -27.00
N ASN A 47 -0.25 -22.95 -27.92
CA ASN A 47 -0.93 -23.02 -29.20
C ASN A 47 -1.05 -24.47 -29.70
N LEU A 48 -2.08 -24.72 -30.51
CA LEU A 48 -2.37 -26.01 -31.13
C LEU A 48 -2.50 -25.80 -32.64
N GLN A 49 -1.77 -26.57 -33.44
CA GLN A 49 -1.87 -26.56 -34.90
C GLN A 49 -2.23 -27.95 -35.40
N GLN A 50 -3.16 -28.02 -36.34
CA GLN A 50 -3.53 -29.24 -37.04
C GLN A 50 -3.27 -29.05 -38.53
N THR A 51 -2.83 -30.12 -39.19
CA THR A 51 -2.70 -30.12 -40.65
C THR A 51 -4.04 -29.92 -41.36
N PRO A 52 -4.10 -29.17 -42.47
CA PRO A 52 -5.33 -28.96 -43.24
C PRO A 52 -5.96 -30.26 -43.75
N GLU A 53 -7.27 -30.26 -43.95
CA GLU A 53 -8.06 -31.44 -44.39
C GLU A 53 -7.65 -31.98 -45.77
N THR A 54 -6.98 -31.16 -46.59
CA THR A 54 -6.47 -31.51 -47.92
C THR A 54 -5.19 -32.36 -47.89
N SER A 55 -4.55 -32.50 -46.72
CA SER A 55 -3.29 -33.22 -46.58
C SER A 55 -3.51 -34.72 -46.29
N ALA A 56 -2.72 -35.57 -46.95
CA ALA A 56 -2.80 -37.03 -46.76
C ALA A 56 -2.29 -37.50 -45.39
N LYS A 57 -1.60 -36.65 -44.62
CA LYS A 57 -1.04 -36.97 -43.29
C LYS A 57 -1.69 -36.10 -42.23
N VAL A 58 -2.39 -36.73 -41.29
CA VAL A 58 -3.00 -36.04 -40.14
C VAL A 58 -1.95 -35.89 -39.04
N MET A 59 -1.61 -34.64 -38.68
CA MET A 59 -0.68 -34.33 -37.60
C MET A 59 -1.26 -33.25 -36.67
N LEU A 60 -1.02 -33.41 -35.37
CA LEU A 60 -1.31 -32.43 -34.33
C LEU A 60 0.00 -31.95 -33.73
N LYS A 61 0.26 -30.64 -33.85
CA LYS A 61 1.43 -29.96 -33.29
C LYS A 61 1.03 -29.16 -32.07
N VAL A 62 1.63 -29.48 -30.92
CA VAL A 62 1.40 -28.85 -29.62
C VAL A 62 2.61 -28.01 -29.25
N PHE A 63 2.38 -26.76 -28.85
CA PHE A 63 3.43 -25.84 -28.41
C PHE A 63 3.39 -25.70 -26.88
N GLU A 64 4.43 -26.18 -26.21
CA GLU A 64 4.59 -26.06 -24.75
C GLU A 64 5.53 -24.91 -24.41
N LYS A 65 5.15 -24.08 -23.43
CA LYS A 65 6.04 -23.11 -22.79
C LYS A 65 6.86 -23.83 -21.72
N SER A 66 8.09 -24.19 -22.05
CA SER A 66 9.03 -24.74 -21.08
C SER A 66 9.55 -23.63 -20.18
N GLU A 67 9.48 -23.81 -18.86
CA GLU A 67 9.94 -22.85 -17.85
C GLU A 67 11.46 -22.60 -17.90
N ASN A 68 12.22 -23.48 -18.56
CA ASN A 68 13.69 -23.48 -18.55
C ASN A 68 14.35 -23.07 -19.87
N THR A 69 13.59 -22.75 -20.94
CA THR A 69 14.19 -22.33 -22.22
C THR A 69 13.24 -21.40 -22.98
N SER A 70 13.76 -20.26 -23.47
CA SER A 70 12.98 -19.20 -24.14
C SER A 70 12.39 -19.60 -25.51
N GLU A 71 12.54 -20.87 -25.94
CA GLU A 71 11.96 -21.40 -27.16
C GLU A 71 10.82 -22.38 -26.81
N PRO A 72 9.61 -22.23 -27.41
CA PRO A 72 8.51 -23.14 -27.13
C PRO A 72 8.84 -24.56 -27.62
N ALA A 73 8.79 -25.54 -26.71
CA ALA A 73 9.02 -26.93 -27.04
C ALA A 73 7.87 -27.42 -27.95
N THR A 74 8.22 -27.92 -29.14
CA THR A 74 7.23 -28.35 -30.13
C THR A 74 7.11 -29.87 -30.17
N TYR A 75 5.89 -30.36 -29.94
CA TYR A 75 5.56 -31.79 -29.98
C TYR A 75 4.70 -32.07 -31.22
N LEU A 76 5.17 -32.96 -32.09
CA LEU A 76 4.48 -33.35 -33.33
C LEU A 76 3.96 -34.78 -33.21
N PHE A 77 2.64 -34.93 -33.13
CA PHE A 77 1.95 -36.23 -33.09
C PHE A 77 1.34 -36.55 -34.45
N HIS A 78 1.70 -37.69 -35.02
CA HIS A 78 1.16 -38.15 -36.31
C HIS A 78 0.13 -39.26 -36.10
N PHE A 79 -1.12 -39.07 -36.51
CA PHE A 79 -2.17 -40.08 -36.34
C PHE A 79 -2.09 -41.14 -37.45
N ASN A 80 -2.07 -42.42 -37.07
CA ASN A 80 -1.79 -43.56 -37.98
C ASN A 80 -2.99 -44.53 -38.15
N THR A 81 -4.20 -44.11 -37.78
CA THR A 81 -5.43 -44.93 -37.86
C THR A 81 -6.27 -44.61 -39.11
N PRO A 82 -7.12 -45.55 -39.59
CA PRO A 82 -8.09 -45.26 -40.65
C PRO A 82 -9.11 -44.18 -40.25
N ASN A 83 -9.38 -44.05 -38.93
CA ASN A 83 -10.24 -43.02 -38.34
C ASN A 83 -9.44 -41.80 -37.81
N ALA A 84 -8.18 -41.63 -38.24
CA ALA A 84 -7.26 -40.59 -37.76
C ALA A 84 -7.83 -39.17 -37.83
N LYS A 85 -8.70 -38.90 -38.81
CA LYS A 85 -9.33 -37.58 -38.99
C LYS A 85 -10.32 -37.25 -37.87
N GLU A 86 -11.13 -38.22 -37.46
CA GLU A 86 -12.14 -38.06 -36.42
C GLU A 86 -11.49 -38.01 -35.04
N GLU A 87 -10.52 -38.90 -34.77
CA GLU A 87 -9.76 -38.92 -33.52
C GLU A 87 -8.98 -37.63 -33.29
N ALA A 88 -8.28 -37.13 -34.32
CA ALA A 88 -7.52 -35.87 -34.21
C ALA A 88 -8.43 -34.66 -33.99
N LYS A 89 -9.61 -34.65 -34.64
CA LYS A 89 -10.62 -33.59 -34.44
C LYS A 89 -11.20 -33.65 -33.03
N ALA A 90 -11.57 -34.83 -32.53
CA ALA A 90 -12.10 -35.01 -31.18
C ALA A 90 -11.11 -34.58 -30.09
N VAL A 91 -9.83 -34.98 -30.20
CA VAL A 91 -8.78 -34.58 -29.25
C VAL A 91 -8.52 -33.08 -29.29
N LYS A 92 -8.50 -32.47 -30.48
CA LYS A 92 -8.32 -31.02 -30.65
C LYS A 92 -9.51 -30.22 -30.11
N ASP A 93 -10.74 -30.63 -30.39
CA ASP A 93 -11.94 -29.90 -29.97
C ASP A 93 -12.02 -29.86 -28.44
N VAL A 94 -11.71 -30.98 -27.76
CA VAL A 94 -11.64 -31.04 -26.29
C VAL A 94 -10.52 -30.15 -25.74
N LEU A 95 -9.30 -30.23 -26.29
CA LEU A 95 -8.18 -29.41 -25.84
C LEU A 95 -8.38 -27.91 -26.10
N SER A 96 -8.96 -27.55 -27.24
CA SER A 96 -9.23 -26.15 -27.59
C SER A 96 -10.31 -25.54 -26.69
N LYS A 97 -11.33 -26.33 -26.29
CA LYS A 97 -12.34 -25.91 -25.31
C LYS A 97 -11.72 -25.66 -23.93
N ILE A 98 -10.88 -26.57 -23.44
CA ILE A 98 -10.19 -26.41 -22.16
C ILE A 98 -9.25 -25.20 -22.18
N LEU A 99 -8.51 -24.99 -23.28
CA LEU A 99 -7.66 -23.80 -23.44
C LEU A 99 -8.45 -22.49 -23.52
N ALA A 100 -9.63 -22.50 -24.14
CA ALA A 100 -10.53 -21.35 -24.17
C ALA A 100 -11.07 -21.04 -22.76
N ASP A 101 -11.45 -22.06 -22.00
CA ASP A 101 -11.89 -21.92 -20.60
C ASP A 101 -10.76 -21.36 -19.73
N ILE A 102 -9.52 -21.87 -19.85
CA ILE A 102 -8.35 -21.35 -19.12
C ILE A 102 -8.08 -19.89 -19.50
N ARG A 103 -8.10 -19.53 -20.79
CA ARG A 103 -7.90 -18.14 -21.23
C ARG A 103 -9.04 -17.21 -20.81
N SER A 104 -10.24 -17.71 -20.61
CA SER A 104 -11.37 -16.92 -20.11
C SER A 104 -11.29 -16.67 -18.60
N ASN A 105 -10.63 -17.57 -17.86
CA ASN A 105 -10.38 -17.45 -16.42
C ASN A 105 -9.05 -16.75 -16.08
N ASP A 106 -8.15 -16.57 -17.05
CA ASP A 106 -6.91 -15.84 -16.90
C ASP A 106 -7.14 -14.34 -17.20
N SER A 107 -7.34 -13.55 -16.15
CA SER A 107 -7.59 -12.10 -16.21
C SER A 107 -6.34 -11.26 -16.51
N SER A 108 -5.20 -11.87 -16.86
CA SER A 108 -3.92 -11.19 -17.12
C SER A 108 -3.69 -10.77 -18.58
N LEU A 109 -4.64 -11.03 -19.49
CA LEU A 109 -4.56 -10.64 -20.91
C LEU A 109 -5.70 -9.68 -21.33
N PRO A 110 -5.43 -8.58 -22.07
CA PRO A 110 -6.47 -7.63 -22.48
C PRO A 110 -7.49 -8.25 -23.45
N ARG A 111 -8.79 -8.07 -23.16
CA ARG A 111 -9.92 -8.47 -24.00
C ARG A 111 -9.96 -7.60 -25.28
N PRO A 112 -10.12 -8.18 -26.50
CA PRO A 112 -10.31 -7.37 -27.71
C PRO A 112 -11.69 -6.69 -27.68
N SER A 113 -11.65 -5.36 -27.78
CA SER A 113 -12.82 -4.48 -27.91
C SER A 113 -13.61 -4.81 -29.18
N VAL A 114 -14.90 -5.06 -29.02
CA VAL A 114 -15.87 -5.16 -30.12
C VAL A 114 -16.29 -3.73 -30.46
N GLY A 115 -15.78 -3.21 -31.58
CA GLY A 115 -16.21 -1.95 -32.19
C GLY A 115 -16.75 -2.18 -33.60
N THR A 116 -18.04 -1.90 -33.80
CA THR A 116 -18.68 -1.75 -35.12
C THR A 116 -18.32 -0.41 -35.79
N PRO A 117 -18.52 -0.27 -37.12
CA PRO A 117 -17.56 0.40 -38.01
C PRO A 117 -18.02 1.76 -38.57
N THR A 118 -17.08 2.66 -38.88
CA THR A 118 -17.29 3.74 -39.89
C THR A 118 -15.97 4.19 -40.56
N VAL A 119 -15.75 3.67 -41.79
CA VAL A 119 -15.49 4.36 -43.09
C VAL A 119 -14.38 5.43 -43.27
N ARG A 120 -13.64 5.25 -44.40
CA ARG A 120 -12.71 6.12 -45.21
C ARG A 120 -11.27 6.21 -44.67
N GLY A 121 -10.20 5.73 -45.35
CA GLY A 121 -9.75 5.85 -46.75
C GLY A 121 -8.55 6.83 -46.75
N ALA A 122 -7.34 6.62 -47.28
CA ALA A 122 -6.79 5.83 -48.38
C ALA A 122 -5.27 5.55 -48.15
N SER A 123 -4.74 4.43 -48.65
CA SER A 123 -3.79 4.27 -49.78
C SER A 123 -2.35 3.88 -49.39
N THR A 124 -1.98 2.67 -49.83
CA THR A 124 -0.66 2.00 -49.99
C THR A 124 0.28 2.74 -50.97
N PRO A 125 1.60 2.44 -51.12
CA PRO A 125 2.26 1.11 -51.28
C PRO A 125 3.65 1.01 -50.60
N ALA A 126 4.56 0.02 -50.70
CA ALA A 126 4.73 -1.28 -51.37
C ALA A 126 5.91 -2.01 -50.67
N ALA A 127 6.11 -3.27 -51.04
CA ALA A 127 7.09 -4.23 -50.54
C ALA A 127 8.58 -3.86 -50.70
N GLY A 128 9.42 -4.43 -49.83
CA GLY A 128 10.86 -4.59 -49.99
C GLY A 128 11.42 -5.48 -48.88
N GLY A 129 11.92 -6.66 -49.24
CA GLY A 129 12.37 -7.70 -48.30
C GLY A 129 13.74 -7.43 -47.65
N GLY A 130 14.00 -8.15 -46.56
CA GLY A 130 15.30 -8.21 -45.88
C GLY A 130 15.15 -8.78 -44.48
N GLY A 131 15.61 -10.01 -44.27
CA GLY A 131 15.56 -10.70 -42.99
C GLY A 131 16.46 -10.04 -41.92
N GLY A 132 16.03 -10.12 -40.67
CA GLY A 132 16.80 -9.71 -39.50
C GLY A 132 16.02 -10.07 -38.24
N GLY A 133 16.65 -10.86 -37.36
CA GLY A 133 16.03 -11.53 -36.22
C GLY A 133 15.30 -10.60 -35.25
N ALA A 134 14.12 -11.03 -34.81
CA ALA A 134 13.39 -10.37 -33.74
C ALA A 134 14.04 -10.73 -32.38
N SER A 135 14.56 -9.69 -31.73
CA SER A 135 15.43 -9.71 -30.58
C SER A 135 14.81 -10.24 -29.28
N ALA A 136 15.69 -10.80 -28.44
CA ALA A 136 15.49 -11.29 -27.08
C ALA A 136 14.97 -10.25 -26.05
N SER A 137 14.75 -9.00 -26.46
CA SER A 137 14.30 -7.89 -25.61
C SER A 137 12.87 -8.06 -25.07
N MET A 138 12.01 -8.79 -25.80
CA MET A 138 10.63 -9.08 -25.38
C MET A 138 10.54 -10.25 -24.39
N ALA A 139 11.57 -11.10 -24.31
CA ALA A 139 11.61 -12.22 -23.36
C ALA A 139 12.06 -11.74 -21.96
N LEU A 140 13.05 -10.84 -21.89
CA LEU A 140 13.55 -10.30 -20.61
C LEU A 140 12.51 -9.46 -19.86
N THR A 141 11.68 -8.70 -20.58
CA THR A 141 10.60 -7.89 -19.97
C THR A 141 9.49 -8.74 -19.35
N SER A 142 9.32 -10.00 -19.78
CA SER A 142 8.34 -10.93 -19.20
C SER A 142 8.85 -11.69 -17.96
N ALA A 143 10.16 -11.97 -17.86
CA ALA A 143 10.76 -12.68 -16.73
C ALA A 143 10.99 -11.78 -15.49
N VAL A 144 11.21 -10.48 -15.69
CA VAL A 144 11.28 -9.50 -14.57
C VAL A 144 9.91 -9.34 -13.90
N LYS A 145 8.80 -9.48 -14.65
CA LYS A 145 7.43 -9.46 -14.11
C LYS A 145 7.10 -10.66 -13.21
N SER A 146 7.72 -11.83 -13.43
CA SER A 146 7.45 -13.00 -12.58
C SER A 146 8.07 -12.92 -11.17
N GLN A 147 9.09 -12.08 -10.95
CA GLN A 147 9.61 -11.80 -9.60
C GLN A 147 8.96 -10.56 -8.95
N SER A 148 8.30 -9.68 -9.73
CA SER A 148 7.48 -8.57 -9.20
C SER A 148 6.06 -8.99 -8.79
N GLY A 149 5.61 -10.19 -9.16
CA GLY A 149 4.24 -10.66 -8.86
C GLY A 149 3.89 -10.75 -7.36
N SER A 150 4.87 -10.93 -6.47
CA SER A 150 4.63 -10.89 -5.02
C SER A 150 4.53 -9.46 -4.48
N SER A 151 5.23 -8.50 -5.11
CA SER A 151 5.11 -7.07 -4.79
C SER A 151 3.80 -6.46 -5.30
N GLU A 152 3.32 -6.91 -6.47
CA GLU A 152 2.09 -6.42 -7.08
C GLU A 152 0.85 -6.82 -6.28
N ARG A 153 0.87 -7.96 -5.59
CA ARG A 153 -0.29 -8.48 -4.84
C ARG A 153 -0.74 -7.55 -3.70
N TRP A 154 0.19 -6.94 -2.97
CA TRP A 154 -0.13 -5.99 -1.88
C TRP A 154 -0.27 -4.54 -2.36
N LEU A 155 0.00 -4.28 -3.64
CA LEU A 155 -0.24 -2.98 -4.27
C LEU A 155 -1.63 -2.90 -4.94
N ASP A 156 -2.29 -4.04 -5.16
CA ASP A 156 -3.63 -4.11 -5.77
C ASP A 156 -4.76 -3.95 -4.73
N ASP A 157 -5.31 -2.74 -4.66
CA ASP A 157 -6.37 -2.37 -3.69
C ASP A 157 -7.60 -3.28 -3.72
N ASN A 158 -7.95 -3.86 -4.86
CA ASN A 158 -9.12 -4.73 -4.95
C ASN A 158 -8.85 -6.09 -4.27
N GLN A 159 -7.62 -6.59 -4.35
CA GLN A 159 -7.25 -7.82 -3.65
C GLN A 159 -7.21 -7.61 -2.14
N LEU A 160 -6.71 -6.46 -1.66
CA LEU A 160 -6.68 -6.16 -0.22
C LEU A 160 -8.09 -6.02 0.37
N LYS A 161 -9.03 -5.42 -0.37
CA LYS A 161 -10.43 -5.30 0.05
C LYS A 161 -11.17 -6.64 0.10
N ASN A 162 -10.73 -7.63 -0.66
CA ASN A 162 -11.35 -8.96 -0.68
C ASN A 162 -10.69 -9.94 0.31
N ASP A 163 -9.51 -9.61 0.85
CA ASP A 163 -8.80 -10.45 1.82
C ASP A 163 -9.35 -10.30 3.25
N ILE A 164 -10.31 -11.17 3.58
CA ILE A 164 -11.00 -11.17 4.89
C ILE A 164 -10.05 -11.56 6.02
N GLU A 165 -9.07 -12.43 5.79
CA GLU A 165 -8.13 -12.87 6.83
C GLU A 165 -7.21 -11.72 7.24
N LEU A 166 -6.73 -10.96 6.26
CA LEU A 166 -5.94 -9.75 6.49
C LEU A 166 -6.74 -8.70 7.27
N GLN A 167 -8.00 -8.48 6.89
CA GLN A 167 -8.92 -7.56 7.58
C GLN A 167 -9.11 -7.96 9.05
N GLN A 168 -9.43 -9.23 9.31
CA GLN A 168 -9.61 -9.74 10.67
C GLN A 168 -8.31 -9.64 11.49
N SER A 169 -7.16 -9.89 10.87
CA SER A 169 -5.87 -9.75 11.53
C SER A 169 -5.59 -8.30 11.93
N LEU A 170 -5.86 -7.34 11.05
CA LEU A 170 -5.76 -5.91 11.35
C LEU A 170 -6.70 -5.50 12.48
N MET A 171 -7.95 -5.98 12.47
CA MET A 171 -8.92 -5.71 13.54
C MET A 171 -8.51 -6.29 14.90
N LYS A 172 -7.79 -7.43 14.93
CA LYS A 172 -7.23 -7.98 16.17
C LYS A 172 -6.09 -7.13 16.72
N LYS A 173 -5.28 -6.55 15.82
CA LYS A 173 -4.16 -5.67 16.19
C LYS A 173 -4.68 -4.33 16.71
N ASP A 174 -5.72 -3.77 16.09
CA ASP A 174 -6.21 -2.41 16.35
C ASP A 174 -7.62 -2.42 16.94
N LYS A 175 -7.71 -2.33 18.29
CA LYS A 175 -8.97 -2.47 19.04
C LYS A 175 -9.95 -1.31 18.81
N SER A 176 -9.44 -0.09 18.63
CA SER A 176 -10.27 1.10 18.35
C SER A 176 -10.97 0.96 17.00
N LEU A 177 -10.24 0.52 15.97
CA LEU A 177 -10.78 0.23 14.64
C LEU A 177 -11.86 -0.85 14.70
N HIS A 178 -11.64 -1.89 15.49
CA HIS A 178 -12.63 -2.94 15.72
C HIS A 178 -13.91 -2.37 16.36
N GLN A 179 -13.81 -1.50 17.36
CA GLN A 179 -14.96 -0.85 17.98
C GLN A 179 -15.74 0.01 16.98
N THR A 180 -15.04 0.84 16.19
CA THR A 180 -15.67 1.66 15.14
C THR A 180 -16.37 0.79 14.10
N TYR A 181 -15.77 -0.32 13.68
CA TYR A 181 -16.40 -1.25 12.74
C TYR A 181 -17.66 -1.90 13.32
N VAL A 182 -17.62 -2.36 14.58
CA VAL A 182 -18.75 -2.98 15.25
C VAL A 182 -19.89 -1.99 15.48
N GLU A 183 -19.59 -0.72 15.76
CA GLU A 183 -20.64 0.30 15.86
C GLU A 183 -21.18 0.71 14.48
N ALA A 184 -20.31 0.85 13.48
CA ALA A 184 -20.75 1.20 12.14
C ALA A 184 -21.61 0.09 11.51
N ILE A 185 -21.32 -1.18 11.78
CA ILE A 185 -22.15 -2.31 11.31
C ILE A 185 -23.46 -2.42 12.11
N SER A 186 -23.48 -2.08 13.40
CA SER A 186 -24.72 -2.10 14.20
C SER A 186 -25.66 -0.96 13.84
N THR A 187 -25.12 0.13 13.30
CA THR A 187 -25.86 1.35 12.99
C THR A 187 -26.04 1.60 11.50
N LYS A 188 -25.75 0.58 10.69
CA LYS A 188 -25.98 0.60 9.25
C LYS A 188 -27.49 0.68 8.95
N PRO A 189 -27.93 1.37 7.88
CA PRO A 189 -29.32 1.30 7.44
C PRO A 189 -29.67 -0.13 6.97
N ASP A 190 -30.93 -0.55 7.11
CA ASP A 190 -31.37 -1.88 6.66
C ASP A 190 -31.24 -2.06 5.14
N SER A 191 -31.23 -0.95 4.43
CA SER A 191 -31.05 -0.85 2.98
C SER A 191 -29.64 -1.27 2.50
N ILE A 192 -28.60 -1.25 3.36
CA ILE A 192 -27.24 -1.66 2.99
C ILE A 192 -26.93 -3.12 3.40
N SER A 193 -26.51 -3.90 2.40
CA SER A 193 -26.04 -5.27 2.61
C SER A 193 -24.70 -5.29 3.36
N GLY A 194 -24.50 -6.25 4.27
CA GLY A 194 -23.27 -6.38 5.07
C GLY A 194 -21.98 -6.43 4.26
N PRO A 195 -21.90 -7.20 3.16
CA PRO A 195 -20.75 -7.20 2.26
C PRO A 195 -20.50 -5.84 1.57
N ALA A 196 -21.56 -5.14 1.14
CA ALA A 196 -21.43 -3.81 0.53
C ALA A 196 -20.85 -2.82 1.54
N PHE A 197 -21.37 -2.82 2.76
CA PHE A 197 -20.81 -2.04 3.86
C PHE A 197 -19.33 -2.38 4.11
N ASN A 198 -18.96 -3.66 4.13
CA ASN A 198 -17.57 -4.08 4.33
C ASN A 198 -16.63 -3.53 3.24
N THR A 199 -17.05 -3.59 1.96
CA THR A 199 -16.24 -3.04 0.86
C THR A 199 -16.05 -1.53 0.96
N GLN A 200 -17.07 -0.79 1.40
CA GLN A 200 -17.01 0.66 1.60
C GLN A 200 -16.17 1.04 2.82
N PHE A 201 -16.28 0.26 3.90
CA PHE A 201 -15.48 0.46 5.11
C PHE A 201 -13.97 0.29 4.84
N TRP A 202 -13.61 -0.72 4.04
CA TRP A 202 -12.21 -0.96 3.67
C TRP A 202 -11.73 -0.12 2.50
N SER A 203 -12.62 0.43 1.66
CA SER A 203 -12.21 1.34 0.59
C SER A 203 -11.60 2.64 1.09
N THR A 204 -12.04 3.12 2.26
CA THR A 204 -11.46 4.31 2.90
C THR A 204 -10.13 4.00 3.60
N ARG A 205 -9.85 2.73 3.88
CA ARG A 205 -8.72 2.25 4.71
C ARG A 205 -7.77 1.31 3.97
N THR A 206 -7.70 1.41 2.64
CA THR A 206 -6.79 0.59 1.83
C THR A 206 -5.34 0.81 2.23
N ASN A 207 -4.99 2.02 2.64
CA ASN A 207 -3.67 2.37 3.18
C ASN A 207 -3.31 1.58 4.44
N LEU A 208 -4.25 1.39 5.37
CA LEU A 208 -4.03 0.61 6.60
C LEU A 208 -3.88 -0.87 6.28
N LEU A 209 -4.74 -1.41 5.42
CA LEU A 209 -4.61 -2.79 4.95
C LEU A 209 -3.28 -3.00 4.23
N ARG A 210 -2.84 -2.04 3.42
CA ARG A 210 -1.57 -2.10 2.70
C ARG A 210 -0.39 -2.06 3.67
N ALA A 211 -0.39 -1.14 4.62
CA ALA A 211 0.65 -1.05 5.63
C ALA A 211 0.76 -2.35 6.44
N HIS A 212 -0.38 -2.92 6.83
CA HIS A 212 -0.44 -4.17 7.58
C HIS A 212 -0.01 -5.39 6.73
N ALA A 213 -0.40 -5.43 5.45
CA ALA A 213 0.07 -6.45 4.52
C ALA A 213 1.59 -6.39 4.33
N ILE A 214 2.15 -5.18 4.23
CA ILE A 214 3.60 -4.96 4.15
C ILE A 214 4.28 -5.44 5.44
N GLU A 215 3.72 -5.10 6.61
CA GLU A 215 4.27 -5.47 7.91
C GLU A 215 4.31 -6.98 8.14
N ILE A 216 3.21 -7.70 7.85
CA ILE A 216 3.15 -9.17 7.95
C ILE A 216 4.18 -9.82 7.01
N ASN A 217 4.34 -9.25 5.81
CA ASN A 217 5.25 -9.79 4.81
C ASN A 217 6.70 -9.29 4.99
N GLN A 218 6.96 -8.40 5.95
CA GLN A 218 8.30 -7.90 6.24
C GLN A 218 9.09 -8.99 6.96
N LYS A 219 9.95 -9.68 6.21
CA LYS A 219 10.87 -10.68 6.75
C LYS A 219 12.20 -10.05 7.16
N LYS A 220 12.82 -10.60 8.20
CA LYS A 220 14.21 -10.25 8.54
C LYS A 220 15.13 -10.62 7.37
N GLY A 221 16.07 -9.74 7.06
CA GLY A 221 17.06 -10.01 6.01
C GLY A 221 17.85 -11.29 6.27
N PRO A 222 18.24 -12.04 5.23
CA PRO A 222 19.05 -13.24 5.40
C PRO A 222 20.38 -12.87 6.05
N TYR A 223 20.77 -13.61 7.08
CA TYR A 223 22.06 -13.46 7.75
C TYR A 223 22.68 -14.84 7.97
N ASN A 224 24.00 -14.93 8.12
CA ASN A 224 24.69 -16.20 8.33
C ASN A 224 24.23 -16.85 9.65
N VAL A 225 23.36 -17.86 9.59
CA VAL A 225 22.79 -18.50 10.80
C VAL A 225 23.82 -19.39 11.48
N LEU A 226 24.61 -20.12 10.70
CA LEU A 226 25.60 -21.06 11.21
C LEU A 226 26.62 -20.39 12.12
N SER A 227 27.03 -19.15 11.85
CA SER A 227 27.97 -18.42 12.72
C SER A 227 27.36 -17.90 14.02
N THR A 228 26.05 -17.65 14.04
CA THR A 228 25.33 -17.13 15.21
C THR A 228 24.98 -18.21 16.24
N VAL A 229 24.71 -19.43 15.79
CA VAL A 229 24.36 -20.56 16.66
C VAL A 229 25.64 -21.12 17.29
N LYS A 230 26.03 -20.60 18.45
CA LYS A 230 27.15 -21.16 19.22
C LYS A 230 26.63 -22.20 20.21
N PRO A 231 27.26 -23.39 20.29
CA PRO A 231 26.95 -24.35 21.34
C PRO A 231 27.13 -23.73 22.72
N ARG A 232 26.11 -23.81 23.58
CA ARG A 232 26.22 -23.44 24.99
C ARG A 232 26.21 -24.71 25.83
N THR A 233 27.19 -24.84 26.71
CA THR A 233 27.20 -25.91 27.70
C THR A 233 26.38 -25.44 28.88
N VAL A 234 25.29 -26.14 29.19
CA VAL A 234 24.47 -25.93 30.39
C VAL A 234 24.44 -27.28 31.11
N ASP A 235 24.94 -27.32 32.35
CA ASP A 235 25.00 -28.53 33.18
C ASP A 235 25.88 -29.67 32.63
N GLY A 236 27.00 -29.34 31.97
CA GLY A 236 27.93 -30.34 31.41
C GLY A 236 27.43 -31.04 30.14
N GLU A 237 26.16 -30.87 29.78
CA GLU A 237 25.58 -31.31 28.51
C GLU A 237 25.49 -30.15 27.50
N LEU A 238 25.79 -30.45 26.24
CA LEU A 238 25.77 -29.47 25.16
C LEU A 238 24.32 -29.29 24.67
N LYS A 239 23.62 -28.26 25.17
CA LYS A 239 22.25 -27.94 24.73
C LYS A 239 22.28 -26.80 23.70
N LEU A 240 21.69 -27.07 22.54
CA LEU A 240 21.57 -26.10 21.46
C LEU A 240 20.15 -25.54 21.43
N ASN A 241 20.00 -24.26 21.76
CA ASN A 241 18.72 -23.56 21.59
C ASN A 241 18.64 -23.06 20.15
N ILE A 242 17.98 -23.83 19.27
CA ILE A 242 17.79 -23.49 17.86
C ILE A 242 16.29 -23.22 17.63
N SER A 243 15.96 -22.09 17.01
CA SER A 243 14.58 -21.79 16.64
C SER A 243 14.19 -22.43 15.31
N VAL A 244 12.90 -22.69 15.10
CA VAL A 244 12.38 -23.26 13.83
C VAL A 244 12.71 -22.36 12.64
N GLU A 245 12.65 -21.04 12.83
CA GLU A 245 13.04 -20.05 11.82
C GLU A 245 14.52 -20.16 11.45
N GLN A 246 15.40 -20.38 12.44
CA GLN A 246 16.83 -20.61 12.21
C GLN A 246 17.07 -21.89 11.41
N VAL A 247 16.36 -22.98 11.72
CA VAL A 247 16.43 -24.23 10.95
C VAL A 247 16.00 -24.01 9.50
N GLN A 248 14.89 -23.30 9.28
CA GLN A 248 14.42 -23.01 7.92
C GLN A 248 15.41 -22.16 7.13
N MET A 249 16.00 -21.14 7.78
CA MET A 249 17.08 -20.36 7.17
C MET A 249 18.31 -21.22 6.85
N MET A 250 18.69 -22.16 7.73
CA MET A 250 19.79 -23.09 7.47
C MET A 250 19.52 -23.98 6.27
N PHE A 251 18.29 -24.45 6.08
CA PHE A 251 17.92 -25.24 4.90
C PHE A 251 17.95 -24.42 3.60
N VAL A 252 17.56 -23.15 3.65
CA VAL A 252 17.64 -22.25 2.49
C VAL A 252 19.10 -21.95 2.14
N GLN A 253 19.94 -21.69 3.14
CA GLN A 253 21.37 -21.40 2.94
C GLN A 253 22.15 -22.62 2.46
N HIS A 254 21.87 -23.79 3.05
CA HIS A 254 22.57 -25.05 2.80
C HIS A 254 21.58 -26.18 2.49
N PRO A 255 21.14 -26.32 1.22
CA PRO A 255 20.29 -27.43 0.78
C PRO A 255 20.84 -28.83 1.10
N LEU A 256 22.18 -28.97 1.21
CA LEU A 256 22.81 -30.22 1.66
C LEU A 256 22.33 -30.63 3.06
N ILE A 257 22.22 -29.67 4.00
CA ILE A 257 21.73 -29.95 5.35
C ILE A 257 20.28 -30.44 5.29
N LYS A 258 19.45 -29.87 4.40
CA LYS A 258 18.06 -30.32 4.22
C LYS A 258 17.98 -31.77 3.73
N ARG A 259 18.85 -32.18 2.80
CA ARG A 259 18.93 -33.59 2.34
C ARG A 259 19.34 -34.53 3.47
N ILE A 260 20.43 -34.20 4.16
CA ILE A 260 20.95 -35.01 5.28
C ILE A 260 19.91 -35.10 6.40
N TYR A 261 19.19 -34.01 6.69
CA TYR A 261 18.10 -33.99 7.66
C TYR A 261 16.96 -34.91 7.24
N ASN A 262 16.48 -34.82 5.99
CA ASN A 262 15.39 -35.68 5.49
C ASN A 262 15.73 -37.17 5.46
N GLU A 263 17.02 -37.52 5.28
CA GLU A 263 17.47 -38.92 5.23
C GLU A 263 17.64 -39.54 6.63
N ASN A 264 17.91 -38.71 7.65
CA ASN A 264 18.34 -39.15 8.98
C ASN A 264 17.37 -38.79 10.10
N VAL A 265 16.44 -37.86 9.90
CA VAL A 265 15.33 -37.56 10.81
C VAL A 265 14.07 -38.12 10.16
N PRO A 266 13.32 -39.05 10.79
CA PRO A 266 13.24 -39.31 12.24
C PRO A 266 14.13 -40.41 12.83
N LYS A 267 15.11 -40.98 12.09
CA LYS A 267 15.95 -42.10 12.60
C LYS A 267 16.74 -41.70 13.86
N PHE A 268 17.14 -40.44 13.96
CA PHE A 268 17.66 -39.79 15.15
C PHE A 268 16.70 -38.69 15.63
N SER A 269 16.75 -38.35 16.91
CA SER A 269 16.04 -37.19 17.43
C SER A 269 16.63 -35.89 16.86
N GLU A 270 15.80 -34.86 16.69
CA GLU A 270 16.27 -33.56 16.17
C GLU A 270 17.37 -32.94 17.04
N ALA A 271 17.26 -33.06 18.37
CA ALA A 271 18.27 -32.57 19.30
C ALA A 271 19.62 -33.29 19.14
N GLU A 272 19.59 -34.61 18.93
CA GLU A 272 20.79 -35.42 18.70
C GLU A 272 21.40 -35.17 17.32
N PHE A 273 20.57 -34.99 16.29
CA PHE A 273 21.02 -34.63 14.96
C PHE A 273 21.80 -33.31 14.98
N TRP A 274 21.22 -32.27 15.60
CA TRP A 274 21.86 -30.96 15.64
C TRP A 274 23.12 -30.96 16.52
N SER A 275 23.13 -31.63 17.66
CA SER A 275 24.33 -31.69 18.51
C SER A 275 25.52 -32.35 17.79
N ARG A 276 25.27 -33.46 17.09
CA ARG A 276 26.29 -34.13 16.26
C ARG A 276 26.70 -33.27 15.08
N PHE A 277 25.75 -32.62 14.40
CA PHE A 277 26.03 -31.74 13.27
C PHE A 277 26.97 -30.59 13.66
N PHE A 278 26.69 -29.83 14.72
CA PHE A 278 27.52 -28.66 15.11
C PHE A 278 28.91 -29.02 15.64
N LEU A 279 29.14 -30.28 16.04
CA LEU A 279 30.46 -30.81 16.40
C LEU A 279 31.22 -31.40 15.20
N SER A 280 30.51 -31.75 14.13
CA SER A 280 31.10 -32.38 12.93
C SER A 280 32.04 -31.46 12.15
N ARG A 281 32.97 -32.06 11.41
CA ARG A 281 33.86 -31.34 10.48
C ARG A 281 33.08 -30.67 9.35
N LEU A 282 31.93 -31.25 8.95
CA LEU A 282 31.04 -30.67 7.95
C LEU A 282 30.54 -29.29 8.36
N SER A 283 30.11 -29.11 9.61
CA SER A 283 29.64 -27.80 10.10
C SER A 283 30.76 -26.75 10.09
N LYS A 284 31.99 -27.13 10.47
CA LYS A 284 33.17 -26.25 10.41
C LYS A 284 33.50 -25.84 8.97
N LYS A 285 33.47 -26.79 8.02
CA LYS A 285 33.66 -26.48 6.59
C LYS A 285 32.57 -25.56 6.04
N LEU A 286 31.31 -25.76 6.43
CA LEU A 286 30.18 -24.91 6.02
C LEU A 286 30.23 -23.51 6.64
N ARG A 287 30.78 -23.39 7.86
CA ARG A 287 31.08 -22.10 8.52
C ARG A 287 32.28 -21.35 7.92
N GLY A 288 33.11 -22.05 7.15
CA GLY A 288 34.36 -21.51 6.63
C GLY A 288 35.50 -21.53 7.66
N GLU A 289 35.41 -22.35 8.70
CA GLU A 289 36.47 -22.56 9.68
C GLU A 289 37.49 -23.61 9.17
N ARG A 290 38.75 -23.46 9.57
CA ARG A 290 39.78 -24.46 9.25
C ARG A 290 39.53 -25.73 10.07
N VAL A 291 39.38 -26.86 9.38
CA VAL A 291 39.31 -28.18 10.01
C VAL A 291 40.70 -28.58 10.47
N THR A 292 40.83 -28.97 11.73
CA THR A 292 42.07 -29.51 12.29
C THR A 292 41.97 -31.05 12.40
N GLU A 293 43.10 -31.75 12.39
CA GLU A 293 43.09 -33.22 12.52
C GLU A 293 42.54 -33.70 13.87
N HIS A 294 42.60 -32.86 14.90
CA HIS A 294 42.07 -33.13 16.24
C HIS A 294 40.54 -33.01 16.34
N ASP A 295 39.86 -32.61 15.27
CA ASP A 295 38.41 -32.49 15.27
C ASP A 295 37.71 -33.86 15.21
N SER A 296 36.66 -34.03 16.02
CA SER A 296 35.82 -35.24 16.05
C SER A 296 35.29 -35.58 14.65
N GLN A 297 35.62 -36.79 14.18
CA GLN A 297 35.09 -37.35 12.93
C GLN A 297 33.72 -37.98 13.21
N ASP A 298 32.73 -37.67 12.37
CA ASP A 298 31.43 -38.32 12.42
C ASP A 298 31.18 -39.07 11.11
N LEU A 299 30.97 -40.38 11.22
CA LEU A 299 30.72 -41.29 10.09
C LEU A 299 29.46 -40.92 9.30
N LEU A 300 28.53 -40.16 9.89
CA LEU A 300 27.32 -39.73 9.21
C LEU A 300 27.58 -38.50 8.33
N PHE A 301 28.20 -37.46 8.89
CA PHE A 301 28.35 -36.16 8.24
C PHE A 301 29.61 -36.04 7.38
N ASP A 302 30.67 -36.79 7.67
CA ASP A 302 31.94 -36.71 6.93
C ASP A 302 31.90 -37.43 5.57
N LYS A 303 30.83 -38.18 5.27
CA LYS A 303 30.58 -38.81 3.97
C LYS A 303 30.25 -37.81 2.87
N TYR A 304 29.65 -36.68 3.24
CA TYR A 304 29.15 -35.71 2.28
C TYR A 304 30.22 -34.65 1.98
N ASP A 305 30.48 -34.42 0.70
CA ASP A 305 31.39 -33.36 0.27
C ASP A 305 30.64 -32.01 0.19
N VAL A 306 31.32 -30.98 0.67
CA VAL A 306 30.80 -29.61 0.70
C VAL A 306 30.71 -29.04 -0.72
N SER A 307 31.51 -29.57 -1.65
CA SER A 307 31.47 -29.16 -3.06
C SER A 307 30.10 -29.43 -3.72
N GLU A 308 29.34 -30.43 -3.28
CA GLU A 308 27.98 -30.73 -3.78
C GLU A 308 26.99 -29.57 -3.53
N ASN A 309 27.21 -28.80 -2.47
CA ASN A 309 26.42 -27.60 -2.16
C ASN A 309 26.75 -26.42 -3.11
N THR A 310 27.92 -26.46 -3.76
CA THR A 310 28.42 -25.41 -4.66
C THR A 310 28.25 -25.73 -6.15
N GLN A 311 28.27 -27.00 -6.55
CA GLN A 311 28.20 -27.41 -7.96
C GLN A 311 26.85 -27.09 -8.64
N ASN A 312 25.76 -27.06 -7.87
CA ASN A 312 24.42 -26.81 -8.41
C ASN A 312 24.05 -25.32 -8.46
N VAL A 313 24.90 -24.43 -7.95
CA VAL A 313 24.65 -22.98 -7.97
C VAL A 313 25.59 -22.37 -8.98
N GLN A 314 25.16 -22.27 -10.24
CA GLN A 314 25.80 -21.34 -11.18
C GLN A 314 25.68 -19.95 -10.57
N SER A 315 26.81 -19.39 -10.17
CA SER A 315 26.88 -18.10 -9.52
C SER A 315 26.37 -17.02 -10.48
N LYS A 316 25.21 -16.43 -10.16
CA LYS A 316 24.66 -15.29 -10.90
C LYS A 316 25.65 -14.13 -10.91
N ILE A 317 26.48 -14.00 -9.88
CA ILE A 317 27.55 -13.00 -9.82
C ILE A 317 28.66 -13.30 -10.84
N MET A 318 29.05 -14.57 -11.04
CA MET A 318 30.03 -14.90 -12.10
C MET A 318 29.42 -14.85 -13.50
N ALA A 319 28.09 -14.96 -13.61
CA ALA A 319 27.37 -14.72 -14.85
C ALA A 319 27.20 -13.22 -15.16
N GLN A 320 27.37 -12.33 -14.17
CA GLN A 320 27.42 -10.89 -14.41
C GLN A 320 28.78 -10.55 -14.99
N SER A 321 28.77 -9.93 -16.18
CA SER A 321 29.98 -9.41 -16.81
C SER A 321 30.63 -8.39 -15.87
N VAL A 322 31.85 -8.68 -15.43
CA VAL A 322 32.68 -7.71 -14.71
C VAL A 322 32.92 -6.52 -15.66
N PRO A 323 32.79 -5.27 -15.20
CA PRO A 323 33.12 -4.10 -16.01
C PRO A 323 34.54 -4.19 -16.56
N ARG A 324 34.74 -3.82 -17.83
CA ARG A 324 36.04 -4.00 -18.51
C ARG A 324 37.16 -3.20 -17.84
N MET A 325 36.83 -2.10 -17.19
CA MET A 325 37.77 -1.29 -16.41
C MET A 325 38.37 -2.03 -15.20
N ILE A 326 37.66 -3.03 -14.65
CA ILE A 326 38.07 -3.80 -13.46
C ILE A 326 38.58 -5.19 -13.86
N ASP A 327 38.33 -5.64 -15.09
CA ASP A 327 38.71 -6.95 -15.58
C ASP A 327 40.25 -7.11 -15.68
N LEU A 328 40.82 -7.74 -14.65
CA LEU A 328 42.25 -8.05 -14.58
C LEU A 328 42.62 -9.21 -15.51
N GLU A 329 41.71 -10.16 -15.78
CA GLU A 329 41.97 -11.31 -16.63
C GLU A 329 42.10 -10.86 -18.09
N GLY A 330 41.18 -10.02 -18.55
CA GLY A 330 41.28 -9.36 -19.86
C GLY A 330 42.55 -8.51 -20.01
N ASN A 331 43.02 -7.87 -18.94
CA ASN A 331 44.30 -7.14 -18.93
C ASN A 331 45.52 -8.08 -19.00
N GLU A 332 45.51 -9.20 -18.28
CA GLU A 332 46.56 -10.23 -18.32
C GLU A 332 46.67 -10.82 -19.74
N GLU A 333 45.54 -11.09 -20.42
CA GLU A 333 45.49 -11.56 -21.81
C GLU A 333 46.04 -10.52 -22.80
N ASN A 334 45.65 -9.25 -22.66
CA ASN A 334 46.04 -8.18 -23.57
C ASN A 334 47.52 -7.78 -23.45
N GLN A 335 48.09 -7.86 -22.24
CA GLN A 335 49.55 -7.75 -22.04
C GLN A 335 50.33 -8.95 -22.63
N GLY A 336 49.62 -9.93 -23.17
CA GLY A 336 50.12 -11.04 -23.95
C GLY A 336 50.40 -12.29 -23.12
N GLY A 337 49.89 -12.39 -21.88
CA GLY A 337 49.97 -13.55 -20.98
C GLY A 337 51.39 -14.04 -20.64
N PHE A 338 51.72 -14.26 -19.36
CA PHE A 338 52.96 -14.91 -18.89
C PHE A 338 54.26 -14.59 -19.69
N ARG A 339 54.41 -13.37 -20.27
CA ARG A 339 55.60 -12.99 -21.05
C ARG A 339 56.86 -12.95 -20.18
N THR A 340 56.67 -12.90 -18.87
CA THR A 340 57.63 -13.31 -17.86
C THR A 340 57.35 -14.77 -17.51
N GLY A 341 58.26 -15.69 -17.89
CA GLY A 341 58.13 -17.15 -17.64
C GLY A 341 58.18 -17.57 -16.17
N ASN A 342 57.87 -16.66 -15.24
CA ASN A 342 57.79 -16.92 -13.81
C ASN A 342 56.38 -17.39 -13.49
N ALA A 343 56.26 -18.61 -12.96
CA ALA A 343 55.00 -19.07 -12.41
C ALA A 343 54.55 -18.12 -11.28
N LYS A 344 53.23 -17.89 -11.15
CA LYS A 344 52.65 -17.07 -10.07
C LYS A 344 53.21 -17.54 -8.72
N ASP A 345 53.45 -16.60 -7.81
CA ASP A 345 54.02 -16.88 -6.48
C ASP A 345 53.20 -17.97 -5.74
N ILE A 346 53.82 -18.70 -4.82
CA ILE A 346 53.19 -19.78 -4.03
C ILE A 346 51.95 -19.25 -3.30
N GLU A 347 51.93 -17.96 -2.94
CA GLU A 347 50.78 -17.29 -2.33
C GLU A 347 49.66 -16.97 -3.33
N MET A 348 50.03 -16.74 -4.59
CA MET A 348 49.13 -16.46 -5.72
C MET A 348 48.60 -17.75 -6.38
N ARG A 349 48.98 -18.93 -5.86
CA ARG A 349 48.45 -20.22 -6.29
C ARG A 349 47.32 -20.68 -5.39
N PRO A 350 46.29 -21.34 -5.94
CA PRO A 350 45.22 -21.93 -5.15
C PRO A 350 45.79 -22.92 -4.11
N ARG A 351 45.69 -22.61 -2.80
CA ARG A 351 46.11 -23.48 -1.68
C ARG A 351 45.06 -24.55 -1.37
N ALA A 352 45.40 -25.60 -0.61
CA ALA A 352 44.42 -26.62 -0.17
C ALA A 352 43.16 -26.09 0.55
N ASN A 353 43.15 -24.82 1.00
CA ASN A 353 42.02 -24.14 1.63
C ASN A 353 40.98 -23.56 0.65
N ILE A 354 41.10 -23.76 -0.68
CA ILE A 354 40.11 -23.30 -1.68
C ILE A 354 38.66 -23.71 -1.36
N PRO A 355 38.35 -24.91 -0.85
CA PRO A 355 36.97 -25.29 -0.58
C PRO A 355 36.29 -24.35 0.42
N ILE A 356 37.03 -23.81 1.39
CA ILE A 356 36.55 -22.86 2.40
C ILE A 356 36.20 -21.51 1.75
N VAL A 357 37.03 -21.03 0.82
CA VAL A 357 36.76 -19.76 0.12
C VAL A 357 35.55 -19.91 -0.80
N LYS A 358 35.42 -21.06 -1.48
CA LYS A 358 34.25 -21.37 -2.32
C LYS A 358 32.94 -21.41 -1.51
N THR A 359 32.97 -21.94 -0.30
CA THR A 359 31.77 -21.97 0.56
C THR A 359 31.38 -20.59 1.06
N LEU A 360 32.36 -19.78 1.48
CA LEU A 360 32.12 -18.40 1.90
C LEU A 360 31.59 -17.55 0.74
N ASN A 361 32.13 -17.68 -0.46
CA ASN A 361 31.66 -16.95 -1.65
C ASN A 361 30.25 -17.39 -2.06
N SER A 362 29.95 -18.69 -2.02
CA SER A 362 28.59 -19.18 -2.29
C SER A 362 27.60 -18.68 -1.25
N LEU A 363 28.00 -18.60 0.02
CA LEU A 363 27.16 -18.09 1.10
C LEU A 363 26.91 -16.58 0.95
N SER A 364 27.96 -15.79 0.68
CA SER A 364 27.83 -14.34 0.49
C SER A 364 26.93 -14.03 -0.72
N GLU A 365 27.08 -14.78 -1.81
CA GLU A 365 26.21 -14.68 -2.98
C GLU A 365 24.74 -14.96 -2.63
N LYS A 366 24.46 -16.04 -1.88
CA LYS A 366 23.08 -16.36 -1.47
C LYS A 366 22.47 -15.29 -0.57
N ILE A 367 23.27 -14.66 0.29
CA ILE A 367 22.82 -13.55 1.14
C ILE A 367 22.52 -12.32 0.29
N MET A 368 23.41 -11.99 -0.66
CA MET A 368 23.29 -10.84 -1.57
C MET A 368 22.19 -11.03 -2.63
N ALA A 369 21.86 -12.25 -3.03
CA ALA A 369 20.89 -12.54 -4.09
C ALA A 369 19.47 -12.02 -3.79
N ASN A 370 19.12 -11.86 -2.51
CA ASN A 370 17.83 -11.31 -2.07
C ASN A 370 17.87 -9.79 -1.85
N VAL A 371 19.04 -9.17 -1.93
CA VAL A 371 19.22 -7.72 -1.77
C VAL A 371 19.06 -7.09 -3.14
N ALA A 372 18.18 -6.09 -3.24
CA ALA A 372 18.04 -5.32 -4.48
C ALA A 372 19.39 -4.63 -4.81
N PRO A 373 19.88 -4.72 -6.05
CA PRO A 373 21.10 -4.01 -6.44
C PRO A 373 20.94 -2.51 -6.17
N SER A 374 21.83 -1.91 -5.38
CA SER A 374 21.89 -0.47 -5.17
C SER A 374 22.23 0.25 -6.47
N ASP A 375 23.09 -0.38 -7.26
CA ASP A 375 23.63 0.17 -8.49
C ASP A 375 22.75 -0.33 -9.63
N LYS A 376 21.71 0.44 -9.94
CA LYS A 376 20.99 0.28 -11.20
C LYS A 376 21.91 0.74 -12.32
N TYR A 377 22.78 -0.14 -12.79
CA TYR A 377 23.38 0.05 -14.10
C TYR A 377 22.23 0.08 -15.11
N HIS A 378 21.94 1.27 -15.64
CA HIS A 378 21.09 1.40 -16.81
C HIS A 378 21.79 0.63 -17.92
N GLN A 379 21.40 -0.63 -18.12
CA GLN A 379 21.69 -1.34 -19.35
C GLN A 379 20.87 -0.63 -20.43
N SER A 380 21.44 0.42 -21.01
CA SER A 380 21.02 0.93 -22.30
C SER A 380 21.12 -0.22 -23.29
N ALA A 381 20.12 -0.35 -24.16
CA ALA A 381 20.12 -1.37 -25.20
C ALA A 381 21.32 -1.24 -26.15
N ASP A 382 21.98 -0.08 -26.17
CA ASP A 382 23.29 0.13 -26.76
C ASP A 382 24.41 -0.15 -25.75
N GLY A 383 25.23 -1.15 -26.09
CA GLY A 383 26.51 -1.56 -25.50
C GLY A 383 26.90 -1.00 -24.12
N GLY A 384 26.91 -1.86 -23.11
CA GLY A 384 27.27 -1.57 -21.71
C GLY A 384 28.65 -0.94 -21.45
N GLY A 385 29.44 -0.65 -22.48
CA GLY A 385 30.68 0.12 -22.35
C GLY A 385 30.46 1.62 -22.12
N PHE A 386 29.38 2.23 -22.64
CA PHE A 386 29.20 3.69 -22.49
C PHE A 386 28.85 4.09 -21.06
N SER A 387 28.03 3.28 -20.36
CA SER A 387 27.72 3.50 -18.95
C SER A 387 28.96 3.42 -18.04
N GLU A 388 29.99 2.66 -18.43
CA GLU A 388 31.27 2.57 -17.69
C GLU A 388 32.14 3.83 -17.86
N LEU A 389 31.96 4.56 -18.97
CA LEU A 389 32.76 5.75 -19.31
C LEU A 389 32.16 7.06 -18.77
N VAL A 390 30.91 7.06 -18.32
CA VAL A 390 30.25 8.25 -17.78
C VAL A 390 30.80 8.57 -16.39
N LEU A 391 31.61 9.62 -16.30
CA LEU A 391 32.08 10.17 -15.03
C LEU A 391 30.97 11.01 -14.39
N ARG A 392 30.71 10.77 -13.11
CA ARG A 392 29.69 11.48 -12.33
C ARG A 392 29.91 13.00 -12.31
N ASP A 393 31.15 13.45 -12.35
CA ASP A 393 31.52 14.87 -12.29
C ASP A 393 31.38 15.58 -13.65
N LEU A 394 31.38 14.82 -14.75
CA LEU A 394 31.18 15.33 -16.11
C LEU A 394 29.73 15.17 -16.59
N ALA A 395 28.95 14.34 -15.90
CA ALA A 395 27.52 14.29 -16.09
C ALA A 395 26.95 15.67 -15.74
N GLY A 396 26.26 16.31 -16.68
CA GLY A 396 25.52 17.53 -16.36
C GLY A 396 24.54 17.29 -15.22
N ASP A 397 24.11 18.37 -14.56
CA ASP A 397 23.08 18.27 -13.52
C ASP A 397 21.90 17.45 -14.07
N ALA A 398 21.45 16.47 -13.28
CA ALA A 398 20.30 15.67 -13.66
C ALA A 398 19.16 16.62 -14.03
N PRO A 399 18.47 16.43 -15.17
CA PRO A 399 17.48 17.38 -15.63
C PRO A 399 16.44 17.55 -14.53
N ASP A 400 16.39 18.75 -13.94
CA ASP A 400 15.42 19.12 -12.93
C ASP A 400 14.03 18.84 -13.53
N GLN A 401 13.34 17.81 -13.05
CA GLN A 401 11.95 17.49 -13.44
C GLN A 401 10.95 18.50 -12.83
N ARG A 402 11.36 19.75 -12.71
CA ARG A 402 10.52 20.84 -12.23
C ARG A 402 9.71 21.34 -13.40
N ILE A 403 8.40 21.13 -13.33
CA ILE A 403 7.48 21.75 -14.27
C ILE A 403 7.50 23.26 -14.00
N ALA A 404 8.21 24.03 -14.82
CA ALA A 404 8.20 25.48 -14.73
C ALA A 404 6.79 26.00 -15.06
N LEU A 405 6.05 26.40 -14.03
CA LEU A 405 4.70 26.94 -14.18
C LEU A 405 4.76 28.41 -14.63
N ASN A 406 4.65 28.64 -15.94
CA ASN A 406 4.53 29.99 -16.49
C ASN A 406 3.09 30.50 -16.36
N VAL A 407 2.80 31.22 -15.27
CA VAL A 407 1.48 31.83 -15.01
C VAL A 407 1.24 32.98 -15.98
N LYS A 408 0.29 32.80 -16.91
CA LYS A 408 -0.05 33.81 -17.93
C LYS A 408 -0.86 35.00 -17.41
N GLU A 409 -1.62 34.83 -16.33
CA GLU A 409 -2.57 35.84 -15.84
C GLU A 409 -2.38 36.14 -14.35
N GLN A 410 -1.26 36.77 -13.99
CA GLN A 410 -0.94 37.12 -12.60
C GLN A 410 -1.99 38.09 -11.99
N THR A 411 -2.58 38.97 -12.79
CA THR A 411 -3.57 39.96 -12.32
C THR A 411 -4.91 39.33 -11.90
N LYS A 412 -5.30 38.20 -12.50
CA LYS A 412 -6.49 37.46 -12.06
C LYS A 412 -6.26 36.73 -10.74
N PHE A 413 -5.03 36.23 -10.53
CA PHE A 413 -4.65 35.61 -9.26
C PHE A 413 -4.82 36.59 -8.09
N PHE A 414 -4.40 37.85 -8.24
CA PHE A 414 -4.53 38.88 -7.19
C PHE A 414 -5.94 39.47 -7.03
N SER A 415 -6.86 39.28 -7.98
CA SER A 415 -8.24 39.79 -7.87
C SER A 415 -9.25 38.76 -7.37
N THR A 416 -8.97 37.46 -7.52
CA THR A 416 -9.93 36.39 -7.12
C THR A 416 -10.00 36.07 -5.63
N GLN A 417 -9.04 36.52 -4.81
CA GLN A 417 -9.10 36.31 -3.36
C GLN A 417 -10.10 37.23 -2.65
N ASP A 418 -10.43 38.39 -3.24
CA ASP A 418 -11.42 39.31 -2.71
C ASP A 418 -12.78 39.10 -3.38
N LYS A 419 -13.42 37.94 -3.14
CA LYS A 419 -14.81 37.70 -3.61
C LYS A 419 -15.81 38.68 -3.01
N GLU A 420 -15.47 39.28 -1.87
CA GLU A 420 -16.07 40.52 -1.44
C GLU A 420 -14.95 41.53 -1.13
N PRO A 421 -14.88 42.69 -1.81
CA PRO A 421 -14.03 43.76 -1.31
C PRO A 421 -14.45 44.03 0.14
N SER A 422 -13.46 44.12 1.05
CA SER A 422 -13.71 44.46 2.45
C SER A 422 -14.71 45.62 2.56
N LYS A 423 -15.52 45.67 3.63
CA LYS A 423 -16.49 46.77 3.81
C LYS A 423 -15.86 48.15 3.57
N ASN A 424 -14.59 48.30 3.96
CA ASN A 424 -13.77 49.48 3.70
C ASN A 424 -13.46 49.69 2.21
N ALA A 425 -13.05 48.66 1.48
CA ALA A 425 -12.83 48.75 0.04
C ALA A 425 -14.10 49.10 -0.74
N ARG A 426 -15.28 48.63 -0.32
CA ARG A 426 -16.58 49.06 -0.89
C ARG A 426 -16.85 50.54 -0.65
N ILE A 427 -16.56 51.01 0.57
CA ILE A 427 -16.68 52.43 0.95
C ILE A 427 -15.69 53.27 0.13
N PHE A 428 -14.43 52.85 0.00
CA PHE A 428 -13.42 53.58 -0.78
C PHE A 428 -13.69 53.57 -2.29
N ALA A 429 -14.26 52.49 -2.83
CA ALA A 429 -14.67 52.43 -4.23
C ALA A 429 -15.85 53.39 -4.54
N SER A 430 -16.72 53.64 -3.56
CA SER A 430 -17.82 54.60 -3.69
C SER A 430 -17.40 56.07 -3.50
N GLN A 431 -16.22 56.32 -2.94
CA GLN A 431 -15.73 57.67 -2.68
C GLN A 431 -15.01 58.25 -3.89
N THR A 432 -15.33 59.50 -4.24
CA THR A 432 -14.59 60.21 -5.29
C THR A 432 -13.26 60.73 -4.72
N PRO A 433 -12.10 60.39 -5.31
CA PRO A 433 -10.80 60.78 -4.76
C PRO A 433 -10.61 62.29 -4.63
N MET A 434 -11.20 63.07 -5.54
CA MET A 434 -11.09 64.54 -5.52
C MET A 434 -11.82 65.18 -4.34
N GLU A 435 -13.00 64.67 -3.97
CA GLU A 435 -13.77 65.18 -2.83
C GLU A 435 -13.14 64.77 -1.49
N VAL A 436 -12.54 63.58 -1.42
CA VAL A 436 -11.76 63.16 -0.25
C VAL A 436 -10.53 64.06 -0.10
N LEU A 437 -9.80 64.33 -1.18
CA LEU A 437 -8.65 65.23 -1.15
C LEU A 437 -9.03 66.67 -0.78
N SER A 438 -10.17 67.19 -1.23
CA SER A 438 -10.63 68.51 -0.82
C SER A 438 -11.00 68.53 0.66
N LYS A 439 -11.74 67.53 1.15
CA LYS A 439 -12.05 67.40 2.58
C LYS A 439 -10.80 67.30 3.44
N VAL A 440 -9.81 66.51 3.03
CA VAL A 440 -8.53 66.39 3.74
C VAL A 440 -7.78 67.72 3.76
N ARG A 441 -7.71 68.41 2.62
CA ARG A 441 -7.10 69.76 2.55
C ARG A 441 -7.84 70.75 3.44
N ASP A 442 -9.16 70.74 3.43
CA ASP A 442 -9.99 71.62 4.26
C ASP A 442 -9.84 71.32 5.76
N THR A 443 -9.70 70.05 6.14
CA THR A 443 -9.42 69.70 7.55
C THR A 443 -8.01 70.12 7.97
N LEU A 444 -7.02 69.99 7.07
CA LEU A 444 -5.65 70.39 7.35
C LEU A 444 -5.52 71.92 7.44
N THR A 445 -6.22 72.66 6.59
CA THR A 445 -6.25 74.12 6.65
C THR A 445 -6.98 74.60 7.90
N ARG A 446 -8.11 73.98 8.27
CA ARG A 446 -8.80 74.26 9.55
C ARG A 446 -7.90 74.01 10.75
N PHE A 447 -7.18 72.89 10.76
CA PHE A 447 -6.21 72.58 11.82
C PHE A 447 -5.08 73.62 11.88
N ALA A 448 -4.57 74.05 10.71
CA ALA A 448 -3.54 75.09 10.64
C ALA A 448 -4.04 76.46 11.13
N THR A 449 -5.32 76.80 10.91
CA THR A 449 -5.92 78.05 11.38
C THR A 449 -6.25 78.02 12.88
N ASP A 450 -6.71 76.88 13.40
CA ASP A 450 -6.99 76.68 14.85
C ASP A 450 -5.71 76.62 15.69
N SER A 451 -4.57 76.30 15.06
CA SER A 451 -3.26 76.29 15.71
C SER A 451 -2.79 77.68 16.16
N ALA A 452 -3.48 78.76 15.76
CA ALA A 452 -3.21 80.12 16.24
C ALA A 452 -3.69 80.37 17.68
N GLU A 453 -4.62 79.56 18.21
CA GLU A 453 -5.15 79.68 19.58
C GLU A 453 -4.77 78.51 20.51
N GLY A 454 -3.84 77.64 20.07
CA GLY A 454 -3.35 76.52 20.86
C GLY A 454 -4.30 75.32 20.83
N ALA A 455 -4.54 74.77 19.63
CA ALA A 455 -5.22 73.49 19.47
C ALA A 455 -4.44 72.36 20.16
N SER A 456 -4.90 71.93 21.33
CA SER A 456 -4.34 70.74 22.00
C SER A 456 -4.65 69.49 21.16
N LEU A 457 -3.59 68.82 20.69
CA LEU A 457 -3.70 67.51 20.02
C LEU A 457 -4.54 66.51 20.84
N GLN A 458 -4.52 66.62 22.17
CA GLN A 458 -5.33 65.80 23.07
C GLN A 458 -6.85 66.03 22.91
N ALA A 459 -7.31 67.28 22.71
CA ALA A 459 -8.72 67.57 22.46
C ALA A 459 -9.17 67.05 21.09
N ALA A 460 -8.31 67.14 20.08
CA ALA A 460 -8.57 66.62 18.73
C ALA A 460 -8.63 65.07 18.69
N ILE A 461 -7.88 64.38 19.56
CA ILE A 461 -7.93 62.92 19.75
C ILE A 461 -9.12 62.51 20.64
N ALA A 462 -9.90 63.47 21.15
CA ALA A 462 -10.95 63.25 22.16
C ALA A 462 -10.46 62.44 23.37
N PHE A 463 -9.16 62.57 23.70
CA PHE A 463 -8.55 61.99 24.88
C PHE A 463 -8.79 62.94 26.07
N ALA A 464 -10.06 63.23 26.35
CA ALA A 464 -10.43 64.05 27.50
C ALA A 464 -10.43 63.19 28.76
N ASP A 465 -9.56 63.55 29.71
CA ASP A 465 -9.38 62.91 31.01
C ASP A 465 -10.48 63.37 32.00
N SER A 466 -11.74 63.31 31.58
CA SER A 466 -12.87 63.62 32.46
C SER A 466 -13.41 62.32 33.03
N ASP A 467 -13.07 62.04 34.29
CA ASP A 467 -13.69 61.04 35.17
C ASP A 467 -15.17 61.39 35.50
N SER A 468 -15.94 61.88 34.53
CA SER A 468 -17.39 61.99 34.67
C SER A 468 -18.03 60.71 34.18
N GLU A 469 -18.36 59.85 35.14
CA GLU A 469 -19.35 58.80 34.97
C GLU A 469 -20.67 59.42 34.46
N ASP A 470 -21.31 58.72 33.53
CA ASP A 470 -22.70 58.91 33.10
C ASP A 470 -23.01 60.09 32.16
N GLU A 471 -22.87 59.84 30.85
CA GLU A 471 -23.86 60.31 29.87
C GLU A 471 -23.89 59.35 28.67
N ASP A 472 -24.88 58.44 28.69
CA ASP A 472 -25.28 57.54 27.60
C ASP A 472 -25.86 58.34 26.41
N GLY A 473 -25.02 59.16 25.78
CA GLY A 473 -25.24 59.61 24.42
C GLY A 473 -24.47 58.70 23.48
N ASP A 474 -25.08 58.28 22.37
CA ASP A 474 -24.45 57.59 21.23
C ASP A 474 -23.31 58.47 20.64
N LYS A 475 -22.20 58.59 21.37
CA LYS A 475 -20.97 59.19 20.87
C LYS A 475 -20.35 58.16 19.95
N LEU A 476 -20.39 58.43 18.64
CA LEU A 476 -19.72 57.67 17.60
C LEU A 476 -18.32 57.25 18.09
N MET A 477 -18.06 55.94 18.17
CA MET A 477 -16.79 55.40 18.62
C MET A 477 -15.67 55.89 17.69
N GLN A 478 -15.00 56.98 18.08
CA GLN A 478 -13.90 57.54 17.31
C GLN A 478 -12.62 56.74 17.60
N VAL A 479 -11.89 56.40 16.53
CA VAL A 479 -10.61 55.68 16.59
C VAL A 479 -9.62 56.49 17.43
N GLY A 480 -9.11 55.89 18.51
CA GLY A 480 -8.18 56.54 19.46
C GLY A 480 -8.82 57.01 20.78
N SER A 481 -10.16 56.95 20.91
CA SER A 481 -10.85 57.27 22.17
C SER A 481 -10.61 56.20 23.25
N ARG A 482 -10.68 56.58 24.54
CA ARG A 482 -10.54 55.64 25.68
C ARG A 482 -11.55 54.50 25.66
N ASN A 483 -12.77 54.74 25.17
CA ASN A 483 -13.79 53.70 25.02
C ASN A 483 -13.45 52.70 23.91
N ALA A 484 -12.88 53.18 22.79
CA ALA A 484 -12.37 52.30 21.73
C ALA A 484 -11.15 51.49 22.22
N ILE A 485 -10.27 52.08 23.04
CA ILE A 485 -9.13 51.38 23.66
C ILE A 485 -9.63 50.31 24.64
N LYS A 486 -10.60 50.61 25.51
CA LYS A 486 -11.21 49.61 26.43
C LYS A 486 -11.90 48.47 25.68
N ALA A 487 -12.60 48.77 24.59
CA ALA A 487 -13.24 47.76 23.75
C ALA A 487 -12.19 46.87 23.05
N ALA A 488 -11.13 47.47 22.50
CA ALA A 488 -10.02 46.75 21.90
C ALA A 488 -9.23 45.93 22.94
N GLU A 489 -9.02 46.44 24.14
CA GLU A 489 -8.39 45.73 25.25
C GLU A 489 -9.22 44.51 25.65
N LYS A 490 -10.55 44.67 25.77
CA LYS A 490 -11.46 43.55 26.04
C LYS A 490 -11.40 42.50 24.93
N ASP A 491 -11.36 42.93 23.67
CA ASP A 491 -11.26 42.02 22.52
C ASP A 491 -9.93 41.26 22.49
N VAL A 492 -8.81 41.95 22.73
CA VAL A 492 -7.47 41.34 22.87
C VAL A 492 -7.44 40.37 24.03
N MET A 493 -7.98 40.74 25.20
CA MET A 493 -8.02 39.84 26.36
C MET A 493 -8.91 38.62 26.11
N ASN A 494 -10.04 38.78 25.43
CA ASN A 494 -10.87 37.66 25.00
C ASN A 494 -10.13 36.75 24.02
N GLY A 495 -9.41 37.32 23.04
CA GLY A 495 -8.59 36.56 22.10
C GLY A 495 -7.45 35.80 22.78
N VAL A 496 -6.77 36.43 23.76
CA VAL A 496 -5.72 35.79 24.58
C VAL A 496 -6.29 34.65 25.41
N LEU A 497 -7.46 34.85 26.04
CA LEU A 497 -8.15 33.80 26.81
C LEU A 497 -8.55 32.63 25.90
N GLN A 498 -9.09 32.91 24.72
CA GLN A 498 -9.46 31.90 23.73
C GLN A 498 -8.24 31.12 23.23
N GLN A 499 -7.15 31.80 22.89
CA GLN A 499 -5.91 31.16 22.44
C GLN A 499 -5.27 30.31 23.54
N ARG A 500 -5.34 30.78 24.80
CA ARG A 500 -4.87 30.03 25.96
C ARG A 500 -5.70 28.77 26.18
N ALA A 501 -7.02 28.87 26.10
CA ALA A 501 -7.93 27.73 26.21
C ALA A 501 -7.69 26.70 25.09
N GLN A 502 -7.49 27.15 23.84
CA GLN A 502 -7.17 26.25 22.71
C GLN A 502 -5.82 25.55 22.87
N LYS A 503 -4.80 26.25 23.37
CA LYS A 503 -3.43 25.72 23.43
C LYS A 503 -3.19 24.81 24.64
N TYR A 504 -3.80 25.12 25.77
CA TYR A 504 -3.52 24.42 27.03
C TYR A 504 -4.68 23.56 27.52
N GLY A 505 -5.89 23.74 26.99
CA GLY A 505 -7.10 23.11 27.54
C GLY A 505 -7.34 23.51 29.00
N ASP A 506 -8.43 23.02 29.59
CA ASP A 506 -8.53 22.96 31.03
C ASP A 506 -8.06 21.58 31.52
N SER A 507 -7.46 21.49 32.70
CA SER A 507 -6.87 20.22 33.19
C SER A 507 -7.88 19.07 33.33
N GLY A 508 -9.17 19.39 33.45
CA GLY A 508 -10.28 18.44 33.46
C GLY A 508 -10.85 18.07 32.09
N ASP A 509 -10.51 18.81 31.02
CA ASP A 509 -11.12 18.65 29.69
C ASP A 509 -10.68 17.36 28.99
N ALA A 510 -9.49 16.85 29.33
CA ALA A 510 -8.96 15.59 28.80
C ALA A 510 -9.69 14.34 29.34
N THR A 511 -10.33 14.42 30.51
CA THR A 511 -11.01 13.29 31.15
C THR A 511 -12.52 13.48 31.27
N MET A 512 -12.98 14.73 31.29
CA MET A 512 -14.40 15.13 31.35
C MET A 512 -14.62 16.35 30.46
N PRO A 513 -14.67 16.18 29.13
CA PRO A 513 -14.87 17.30 28.21
C PRO A 513 -16.21 17.97 28.52
N MET A 514 -16.19 19.29 28.71
CA MET A 514 -17.38 20.09 29.06
C MET A 514 -18.18 19.58 30.29
N GLY A 515 -17.54 18.81 31.18
CA GLY A 515 -18.18 18.20 32.35
C GLY A 515 -19.01 16.95 32.06
N LEU A 516 -18.80 16.29 30.91
CA LEU A 516 -19.47 15.03 30.58
C LEU A 516 -18.84 13.84 31.33
N PRO A 517 -19.65 12.87 31.79
CA PRO A 517 -19.16 11.60 32.31
C PRO A 517 -18.32 10.82 31.28
N VAL A 518 -17.35 10.04 31.77
CA VAL A 518 -16.50 9.14 30.95
C VAL A 518 -17.31 8.22 30.01
N PRO A 519 -18.39 7.52 30.45
CA PRO A 519 -19.13 6.63 29.54
C PRO A 519 -19.82 7.38 28.40
N ILE A 520 -20.36 8.57 28.65
CA ILE A 520 -20.94 9.41 27.60
C ILE A 520 -19.85 9.93 26.67
N THR A 521 -18.68 10.29 27.22
CA THR A 521 -17.56 10.76 26.41
C THR A 521 -17.05 9.66 25.46
N GLU A 522 -16.92 8.43 25.94
CA GLU A 522 -16.59 7.27 25.10
C GLU A 522 -17.66 7.03 24.03
N LYS A 523 -18.95 7.13 24.39
CA LYS A 523 -20.04 7.06 23.41
C LYS A 523 -19.92 8.18 22.37
N CYS A 524 -19.75 9.43 22.79
CA CYS A 524 -19.61 10.59 21.90
C CYS A 524 -18.44 10.41 20.93
N THR A 525 -17.28 9.94 21.39
CA THR A 525 -16.10 9.74 20.52
C THR A 525 -16.33 8.66 19.48
N LEU A 526 -16.96 7.55 19.85
CA LEU A 526 -17.31 6.46 18.95
C LEU A 526 -18.42 6.88 17.96
N THR A 527 -19.43 7.62 18.45
CA THR A 527 -20.49 8.25 17.66
C THR A 527 -19.96 9.28 16.64
N HIS A 528 -18.94 10.04 17.04
CA HIS A 528 -18.23 10.99 16.19
C HIS A 528 -17.43 10.25 15.12
N ALA A 529 -16.66 9.22 15.51
CA ALA A 529 -15.89 8.40 14.59
C ALA A 529 -16.79 7.76 13.53
N THR A 530 -17.91 7.15 13.91
CA THR A 530 -18.82 6.52 12.95
C THR A 530 -19.54 7.53 12.06
N SER A 531 -19.94 8.69 12.59
CA SER A 531 -20.54 9.77 11.79
C SER A 531 -19.57 10.31 10.73
N ILE A 532 -18.30 10.49 11.08
CA ILE A 532 -17.26 10.92 10.14
C ILE A 532 -16.99 9.87 9.08
N GLU A 533 -17.04 8.59 9.44
CA GLU A 533 -16.87 7.53 8.45
C GLU A 533 -17.99 7.50 7.41
N PHE A 534 -19.25 7.64 7.84
CA PHE A 534 -20.36 7.78 6.89
C PHE A 534 -20.23 9.04 6.05
N LEU A 535 -19.77 10.15 6.64
CA LEU A 535 -19.51 11.39 5.89
C LEU A 535 -18.40 11.22 4.85
N HIS A 536 -17.33 10.50 5.20
CA HIS A 536 -16.23 10.23 4.27
C HIS A 536 -16.67 9.30 3.14
N GLN A 537 -17.43 8.25 3.45
CA GLN A 537 -18.06 7.38 2.45
C GLN A 537 -19.00 8.17 1.53
N PHE A 538 -19.82 9.06 2.10
CA PHE A 538 -20.70 9.95 1.35
C PHE A 538 -19.91 10.84 0.38
N TRP A 539 -18.90 11.58 0.82
CA TRP A 539 -18.15 12.48 -0.08
C TRP A 539 -17.33 11.74 -1.13
N THR A 540 -16.77 10.58 -0.79
CA THR A 540 -16.04 9.74 -1.77
C THR A 540 -16.96 9.16 -2.83
N ALA A 541 -18.24 8.89 -2.52
CA ALA A 541 -19.26 8.53 -3.50
C ALA A 541 -19.74 9.76 -4.28
N PHE A 542 -20.09 10.84 -3.58
CA PHE A 542 -20.74 12.01 -4.15
C PHE A 542 -19.84 12.75 -5.15
N LEU A 543 -18.54 12.81 -4.88
CA LEU A 543 -17.55 13.46 -5.76
C LEU A 543 -16.92 12.52 -6.79
N SER A 544 -17.28 11.23 -6.82
CA SER A 544 -16.67 10.28 -7.76
C SER A 544 -17.10 10.50 -9.20
N GLY A 545 -18.31 11.02 -9.44
CA GLY A 545 -18.86 11.18 -10.78
C GLY A 545 -19.29 9.88 -11.45
N ASP A 546 -19.24 8.74 -10.74
CA ASP A 546 -19.62 7.43 -11.25
C ASP A 546 -21.12 7.17 -11.09
N ALA A 547 -21.82 6.94 -12.20
CA ALA A 547 -23.26 6.71 -12.22
C ALA A 547 -23.68 5.43 -11.46
N ASP A 548 -22.83 4.40 -11.47
CA ASP A 548 -23.11 3.12 -10.79
C ASP A 548 -23.21 3.28 -9.27
N ARG A 549 -22.53 4.29 -8.71
CA ARG A 549 -22.51 4.59 -7.27
C ARG A 549 -23.68 5.48 -6.83
N ALA A 550 -24.54 5.92 -7.75
CA ALA A 550 -25.70 6.75 -7.43
C ALA A 550 -26.69 6.04 -6.49
N SER A 551 -26.86 4.72 -6.64
CA SER A 551 -27.69 3.93 -5.73
C SER A 551 -27.12 3.88 -4.30
N GLU A 552 -25.79 3.93 -4.15
CA GLU A 552 -25.12 3.98 -2.84
C GLU A 552 -25.39 5.32 -2.13
N LEU A 553 -25.48 6.42 -2.89
CA LEU A 553 -25.71 7.75 -2.34
C LEU A 553 -27.03 7.87 -1.59
N GLN A 554 -28.08 7.18 -2.05
CA GLN A 554 -29.37 7.19 -1.36
C GLN A 554 -29.25 6.60 0.05
N TYR A 555 -28.56 5.46 0.19
CA TYR A 555 -28.36 4.80 1.48
C TYR A 555 -27.39 5.58 2.37
N LEU A 556 -26.39 6.25 1.78
CA LEU A 556 -25.46 7.10 2.52
C LEU A 556 -26.14 8.37 3.01
N ALA A 557 -27.04 8.97 2.24
CA ALA A 557 -27.84 10.11 2.70
C ALA A 557 -28.75 9.72 3.89
N GLU A 558 -29.36 8.53 3.83
CA GLU A 558 -30.13 7.96 4.95
C GLU A 558 -29.24 7.73 6.18
N SER A 559 -28.01 7.22 6.01
CA SER A 559 -27.08 7.02 7.12
C SER A 559 -26.60 8.34 7.75
N LEU A 560 -26.45 9.42 6.96
CA LEU A 560 -26.20 10.76 7.48
C LEU A 560 -27.39 11.30 8.28
N GLN A 561 -28.62 11.00 7.89
CA GLN A 561 -29.80 11.39 8.68
C GLN A 561 -29.88 10.61 9.99
N ASN A 562 -29.60 9.31 9.94
CA ASN A 562 -29.57 8.45 11.12
C ASN A 562 -28.41 8.82 12.08
N SER A 563 -27.29 9.34 11.59
CA SER A 563 -26.21 9.84 12.45
C SER A 563 -26.60 11.11 13.19
N VAL A 564 -27.34 12.04 12.57
CA VAL A 564 -27.93 13.20 13.27
C VAL A 564 -28.89 12.74 14.38
N ALA A 565 -29.76 11.79 14.08
CA ALA A 565 -30.67 11.22 15.09
C ALA A 565 -29.91 10.56 16.24
N ARG A 566 -28.81 9.85 15.95
CA ARG A 566 -27.96 9.22 16.97
C ARG A 566 -27.28 10.22 17.87
N ILE A 567 -26.73 11.30 17.32
CA ILE A 567 -26.13 12.39 18.11
C ILE A 567 -27.19 12.98 19.04
N SER A 568 -28.42 13.17 18.56
CA SER A 568 -29.52 13.65 19.41
C SER A 568 -29.88 12.66 20.54
N ALA A 569 -29.86 11.35 20.26
CA ALA A 569 -30.13 10.31 21.27
C ALA A 569 -29.04 10.25 22.35
N VAL A 570 -27.76 10.40 21.97
CA VAL A 570 -26.66 10.49 22.94
C VAL A 570 -26.78 11.78 23.78
N ALA A 571 -27.23 12.87 23.17
CA ALA A 571 -27.47 14.12 23.89
C ALA A 571 -28.61 13.97 24.92
N ASP A 572 -29.68 13.25 24.59
CA ASP A 572 -30.79 12.95 25.50
C ASP A 572 -30.36 12.00 26.64
N GLU A 573 -29.52 11.01 26.34
CA GLU A 573 -28.92 10.15 27.37
C GLU A 573 -28.03 10.96 28.33
N ALA A 574 -27.28 11.93 27.81
CA ALA A 574 -26.46 12.82 28.61
C ALA A 574 -27.27 13.71 29.55
N ASP A 575 -28.44 14.18 29.11
CA ASP A 575 -29.38 14.89 29.97
C ASP A 575 -29.95 14.00 31.06
N ALA A 576 -30.31 12.75 30.73
CA ALA A 576 -30.79 11.79 31.72
C ALA A 576 -29.73 11.51 32.81
N GLU A 577 -28.46 11.31 32.43
CA GLU A 577 -27.37 11.11 33.39
C GLU A 577 -27.09 12.37 34.23
N ARG A 578 -27.10 13.56 33.61
CA ARG A 578 -27.01 14.84 34.33
C ARG A 578 -28.12 14.97 35.37
N ASP A 579 -29.35 14.61 35.02
CA ASP A 579 -30.50 14.61 35.91
C ASP A 579 -30.33 13.64 37.09
N THR A 580 -29.81 12.43 36.85
CA THR A 580 -29.52 11.50 37.95
C THR A 580 -28.46 12.06 38.90
N THR A 581 -27.45 12.74 38.38
CA THR A 581 -26.38 13.37 39.16
C THR A 581 -26.92 14.52 40.00
N ILE A 582 -27.78 15.36 39.42
CA ILE A 582 -28.52 16.41 40.12
C ILE A 582 -29.40 15.82 41.23
N ARG A 583 -30.11 14.71 40.98
CA ARG A 583 -30.95 14.03 42.00
C ARG A 583 -30.11 13.48 43.15
N LYS A 584 -29.00 12.78 42.87
CA LYS A 584 -28.07 12.28 43.89
C LYS A 584 -27.53 13.42 44.75
N ARG A 585 -27.09 14.51 44.12
CA ARG A 585 -26.57 15.68 44.83
C ARG A 585 -27.62 16.36 45.70
N LYS A 586 -28.87 16.44 45.25
CA LYS A 586 -30.00 16.94 46.06
C LYS A 586 -30.26 16.07 47.29
N VAL A 587 -30.14 14.74 47.17
CA VAL A 587 -30.28 13.80 48.29
C VAL A 587 -29.13 13.98 49.29
N GLU A 588 -27.88 14.04 48.83
CA GLU A 588 -26.71 14.28 49.70
C GLU A 588 -26.82 15.60 50.47
N ILE A 589 -27.27 16.68 49.83
CA ILE A 589 -27.48 17.97 50.48
C ILE A 589 -28.58 17.86 51.55
N ARG A 590 -29.64 17.08 51.30
CA ARG A 590 -30.72 16.84 52.26
C ARG A 590 -30.22 16.05 53.46
N GLU A 591 -29.48 14.97 53.25
CA GLU A 591 -28.89 14.16 54.33
C GLU A 591 -27.85 14.96 55.14
N HIS A 592 -27.03 15.75 54.46
CA HIS A 592 -26.08 16.65 55.11
C HIS A 592 -26.80 17.70 55.98
N PHE A 593 -27.89 18.27 55.47
CA PHE A 593 -28.72 19.21 56.22
C PHE A 593 -29.36 18.55 57.45
N GLN A 594 -29.90 17.34 57.31
CA GLN A 594 -30.46 16.57 58.43
C GLN A 594 -29.40 16.25 59.50
N ARG A 595 -28.16 15.96 59.09
CA ARG A 595 -27.05 15.62 60.00
C ARG A 595 -26.43 16.83 60.70
N THR A 596 -26.35 17.99 60.03
CA THR A 596 -25.54 19.13 60.51
C THR A 596 -26.33 20.42 60.75
N GLY A 597 -27.59 20.49 60.33
CA GLY A 597 -28.44 21.69 60.40
C GLY A 597 -27.99 22.84 59.49
N LYS A 598 -26.88 22.71 58.76
CA LYS A 598 -26.33 23.76 57.88
C LYS A 598 -26.73 23.55 56.43
N LYS A 599 -27.34 24.57 55.82
CA LYS A 599 -27.77 24.55 54.43
C LYS A 599 -26.59 24.87 53.49
N ILE A 600 -26.29 23.95 52.57
CA ILE A 600 -25.33 24.18 51.49
C ILE A 600 -26.02 25.00 50.39
N ARG A 601 -25.42 26.11 49.96
CA ARG A 601 -25.88 26.85 48.78
C ARG A 601 -25.37 26.14 47.52
N TRP A 602 -26.28 25.49 46.80
CA TRP A 602 -25.98 24.76 45.57
C TRP A 602 -27.06 25.04 44.53
N LYS A 603 -26.65 25.24 43.27
CA LYS A 603 -27.53 25.42 42.11
C LYS A 603 -27.34 24.25 41.15
N ALA A 604 -28.42 23.84 40.49
CA ALA A 604 -28.38 22.77 39.50
C ALA A 604 -27.51 23.13 38.27
N GLU A 605 -27.37 24.42 37.96
CA GLU A 605 -26.52 24.96 36.88
C GLU A 605 -25.02 24.78 37.11
N MET A 606 -24.59 24.49 38.35
CA MET A 606 -23.18 24.23 38.67
C MET A 606 -22.71 22.83 38.24
N VAL A 607 -23.65 21.95 37.85
CA VAL A 607 -23.31 20.65 37.28
C VAL A 607 -23.10 20.84 35.78
N GLY A 608 -21.86 20.63 35.31
CA GLY A 608 -21.51 20.60 33.88
C GLY A 608 -22.09 19.38 33.17
N GLY A 609 -21.96 19.32 31.84
CA GLY A 609 -22.48 18.23 31.02
C GLY A 609 -23.96 18.40 30.61
N GLY A 610 -24.56 17.34 30.05
CA GLY A 610 -25.93 17.36 29.50
C GLY A 610 -25.96 17.54 27.97
N ARG A 611 -27.16 17.71 27.41
CA ARG A 611 -27.44 17.84 25.98
C ARG A 611 -26.70 19.00 25.35
N ASP A 612 -26.72 20.17 25.99
CA ASP A 612 -26.03 21.36 25.49
C ASP A 612 -24.52 21.12 25.36
N ALA A 613 -23.91 20.37 26.28
CA ALA A 613 -22.50 20.02 26.21
C ALA A 613 -22.20 19.06 25.05
N VAL A 614 -23.04 18.05 24.81
CA VAL A 614 -22.90 17.11 23.69
C VAL A 614 -23.12 17.82 22.34
N VAL A 615 -24.15 18.66 22.23
CA VAL A 615 -24.44 19.43 21.02
C VAL A 615 -23.31 20.39 20.73
N ASN A 616 -22.81 21.14 21.71
CA ASN A 616 -21.67 22.03 21.52
C ASN A 616 -20.38 21.29 21.11
N LEU A 617 -20.14 20.10 21.68
CA LEU A 617 -18.98 19.27 21.35
C LEU A 617 -19.06 18.73 19.90
N LEU A 618 -20.25 18.31 19.48
CA LEU A 618 -20.48 17.69 18.16
C LEU A 618 -21.03 18.68 17.11
N GLN A 619 -21.12 19.98 17.44
CA GLN A 619 -21.66 21.00 16.55
C GLN A 619 -20.96 21.03 15.18
N PRO A 620 -19.61 20.96 15.08
CA PRO A 620 -18.95 20.94 13.77
C PRO A 620 -19.33 19.73 12.93
N VAL A 621 -19.61 18.59 13.58
CA VAL A 621 -20.08 17.37 12.90
C VAL A 621 -21.51 17.55 12.44
N LEU A 622 -22.39 18.12 13.27
CA LEU A 622 -23.77 18.42 12.88
C LEU A 622 -23.82 19.36 11.68
N ASP A 623 -23.01 20.43 11.67
CA ASP A 623 -22.91 21.36 10.54
C ASP A 623 -22.39 20.66 9.27
N ALA A 624 -21.42 19.74 9.41
CA ALA A 624 -20.89 18.97 8.29
C ALA A 624 -21.89 17.95 7.73
N LEU A 625 -22.67 17.29 8.60
CA LEU A 625 -23.74 16.37 8.23
C LEU A 625 -24.87 17.12 7.51
N GLN A 626 -25.29 18.27 8.04
CA GLN A 626 -26.30 19.14 7.42
C GLN A 626 -25.84 19.59 6.04
N ARG A 627 -24.59 20.03 5.90
CA ARG A 627 -24.04 20.41 4.59
C ARG A 627 -24.05 19.27 3.58
N GLY A 628 -23.72 18.04 4.01
CA GLY A 628 -23.81 16.86 3.16
C GLY A 628 -25.24 16.59 2.67
N GLN A 629 -26.22 16.70 3.56
CA GLN A 629 -27.65 16.54 3.23
C GLN A 629 -28.17 17.66 2.30
N ASP A 630 -27.79 18.91 2.55
CA ASP A 630 -28.16 20.06 1.73
C ASP A 630 -27.58 19.96 0.32
N ASP A 631 -26.31 19.56 0.20
CA ASP A 631 -25.67 19.38 -1.10
C ASP A 631 -26.26 18.18 -1.86
N TYR A 632 -26.61 17.09 -1.17
CA TYR A 632 -27.33 15.96 -1.76
C TYR A 632 -28.72 16.35 -2.26
N SER A 633 -29.52 17.02 -1.44
CA SER A 633 -30.88 17.46 -1.81
C SER A 633 -30.85 18.47 -2.95
N ARG A 634 -29.85 19.36 -3.01
CA ARG A 634 -29.63 20.29 -4.12
C ARG A 634 -29.27 19.54 -5.42
N ALA A 635 -28.41 18.53 -5.35
CA ALA A 635 -28.04 17.71 -6.51
C ALA A 635 -29.26 16.92 -7.03
N LEU A 636 -30.01 16.29 -6.13
CA LEU A 636 -31.22 15.53 -6.47
C LEU A 636 -32.31 16.44 -7.09
N ALA A 637 -32.47 17.67 -6.58
CA ALA A 637 -33.35 18.66 -7.20
C ALA A 637 -32.89 19.10 -8.60
N ALA A 638 -31.58 19.18 -8.84
CA ALA A 638 -31.02 19.50 -10.16
C ALA A 638 -31.22 18.37 -11.18
N GLU A 639 -31.20 17.11 -10.74
CA GLU A 639 -31.46 15.93 -11.58
C GLU A 639 -32.96 15.68 -11.84
N GLY A 640 -33.86 16.40 -11.14
CA GLY A 640 -35.30 16.32 -11.36
C GLY A 640 -35.98 15.10 -10.76
N VAL A 641 -35.27 14.28 -9.98
CA VAL A 641 -35.84 13.19 -9.19
C VAL A 641 -36.39 13.80 -7.91
N ARG A 642 -37.71 13.83 -7.70
CA ARG A 642 -38.27 14.15 -6.38
C ARG A 642 -38.30 12.87 -5.55
N ILE A 643 -37.85 12.94 -4.30
CA ILE A 643 -38.04 11.87 -3.32
C ILE A 643 -39.55 11.64 -3.19
N SER A 644 -40.04 10.50 -3.64
CA SER A 644 -41.40 10.06 -3.35
C SER A 644 -41.53 9.92 -1.84
N THR A 645 -42.17 10.90 -1.21
CA THR A 645 -42.66 10.80 0.17
C THR A 645 -43.91 9.93 0.18
N GLU A 646 -43.72 8.61 0.07
CA GLU A 646 -44.69 7.61 0.52
C GLU A 646 -43.93 6.49 1.22
N GLY A 647 -44.03 6.50 2.55
CA GLY A 647 -43.45 5.56 3.50
C GLY A 647 -43.88 5.96 4.90
#